data_AF-A0A8S2N7L5-F1
#
_entry.id   AF-A0A8S2N7L5-F1
#
_cell.length_a   1.000
_cell.length_b   1.000
_cell.length_c   1.000
_cell.angle_alpha   90.00
_cell.angle_beta   90.00
_cell.angle_gamma   90.00
#
_symmetry.space_group_name_H-M   'P 1'
#
loop_
_entity.id
_entity.type
_entity.pdbx_description
1 polymer ?
#
loop_
_entity_poly.entity_id
_entity_poly.type
_entity_poly.pdbx_seq_one_letter_code
_entity_poly.pdbx_strand_id
1 'polypeptide(L)'
;MFFLILEEQTELGLTKEEVAKGVETQLNVEYTERVFETIENSREIEDLSPGLGSLLVSHALSILAMKSVAQKLGEDLEKYLQTVKENLIRQHPIKSKINRWLERKLLEERINFIRQHEWDAHQLSIDQCKALGNQQAAYFIQRDLTFRHDHESTLRHSLKSPVQPSRTIKCRRSIWFPKNWLIERTHPLPITRIPTLFAKYTYESVVEEARQRLIRADPDAQYNLRADTIYSTTTRYPFWRWKLFITRAYCWLSNVIYTLCLVVPFGSSFSFRALLALKPFRSNYELKREDLKLHEDPYSETQTFISRLVALWEHVGQSRRNFERVPDRGFLGKNIQRIFNRFWNYVVKGFFGTVSICVFYPVSCVLISTISFILGVLSPIWMPIVTLIFHILQILVYDANSAGEYGRKLFCVINILVTDFLLCGIVQPILVLIALIATPITSVLLVIYALLHRYSRGMYDRIMYHLIIKHRARVPAHDGFLARRIAGPGLAAEYFYQVASPEVLAALESLIEQNELKVYRSYIEQILNKPLEDYRMFFDEAFKPFSVKVQSMHGTVYGRMNDVVDGHIKNLRSTIEKRSDLLRLHRSSHHDRIRLTESDLTAVLIEGTQLVEKWYPQRIFSYLNKNELEKFWNDYDLEPNDWLSLASKLLQELFCRDFLTPLEQTDVFYSLKVDHSTVSKYAHMIHSASLHDDLDVATSIYLPETTYTIQQPTFNETILNPNETILDISTDYFGNYHAKTHGRIYRFFNHQAKYLKDAENLSKFVDYTSITCHFSIPIPLSHIAFVNVIIYNRDNNNSTTTISLKNISLQDILSLIEYHKKFYNAPMLPLNHNIA
;
A
#
# COMPACT_ATOMS: atom_id res chain seq x y z
N MET A 1 0.40 5.84 -49.06
CA MET A 1 1.43 5.22 -48.22
C MET A 1 0.86 4.05 -47.43
N PHE A 2 -0.09 4.27 -46.51
CA PHE A 2 -0.86 3.17 -45.88
C PHE A 2 -1.44 2.19 -46.91
N PHE A 3 -2.05 2.70 -47.99
CA PHE A 3 -2.55 1.87 -49.10
C PHE A 3 -1.46 1.08 -49.85
N LEU A 4 -0.24 1.62 -50.00
CA LEU A 4 0.86 0.92 -50.66
C LEU A 4 1.42 -0.20 -49.77
N ILE A 5 1.50 0.05 -48.46
CA ILE A 5 1.92 -0.93 -47.45
C ILE A 5 0.88 -2.06 -47.33
N LEU A 6 -0.41 -1.73 -47.40
CA LEU A 6 -1.49 -2.70 -47.35
C LEU A 6 -1.51 -3.58 -48.60
N GLU A 7 -1.25 -3.00 -49.78
CA GLU A 7 -1.15 -3.71 -51.06
C GLU A 7 0.04 -4.70 -51.06
N GLU A 8 1.23 -4.26 -50.65
CA GLU A 8 2.44 -5.09 -50.54
C GLU A 8 2.26 -6.28 -49.57
N GLN A 9 1.56 -6.09 -48.46
CA GLN A 9 1.31 -7.15 -47.47
C GLN A 9 0.18 -8.12 -47.91
N THR A 10 -0.81 -7.65 -48.68
CA THR A 10 -1.87 -8.50 -49.21
C THR A 10 -1.41 -9.42 -50.34
N GLU A 11 -0.39 -9.03 -51.10
CA GLU A 11 0.21 -9.87 -52.16
C GLU A 11 0.92 -11.13 -51.62
N LEU A 12 1.26 -11.16 -50.33
CA LEU A 12 1.93 -12.29 -49.66
C LEU A 12 1.01 -13.41 -49.16
N GLY A 13 -0.32 -13.30 -49.34
CA GLY A 13 -1.30 -14.35 -49.01
C GLY A 13 -1.48 -14.65 -47.51
N LEU A 14 -1.11 -13.70 -46.64
CA LEU A 14 -1.18 -13.82 -45.17
C LEU A 14 -2.60 -13.68 -44.62
N THR A 15 -2.84 -14.17 -43.38
CA THR A 15 -4.16 -14.04 -42.73
C THR A 15 -4.46 -12.58 -42.37
N LYS A 16 -5.76 -12.20 -42.32
CA LYS A 16 -6.18 -10.80 -42.05
C LYS A 16 -5.60 -10.22 -40.75
N GLU A 17 -5.36 -11.05 -39.73
CA GLU A 17 -4.73 -10.64 -38.46
C GLU A 17 -3.22 -10.39 -38.60
N GLU A 18 -2.54 -11.22 -39.38
CA GLU A 18 -1.11 -11.06 -39.66
C GLU A 18 -0.86 -9.82 -40.52
N VAL A 19 -1.72 -9.56 -41.51
CA VAL A 19 -1.67 -8.32 -42.33
C VAL A 19 -1.90 -7.09 -41.45
N ALA A 20 -2.89 -7.10 -40.55
CA ALA A 20 -3.15 -5.96 -39.66
C ALA A 20 -1.96 -5.66 -38.73
N LYS A 21 -1.34 -6.70 -38.14
CA LYS A 21 -0.13 -6.55 -37.31
C LYS A 21 1.09 -6.10 -38.12
N GLY A 22 1.26 -6.63 -39.34
CA GLY A 22 2.31 -6.23 -40.26
C GLY A 22 2.23 -4.74 -40.61
N VAL A 23 1.04 -4.27 -40.99
CA VAL A 23 0.77 -2.86 -41.29
C VAL A 23 1.00 -1.97 -40.05
N GLU A 24 0.57 -2.40 -38.86
CA GLU A 24 0.78 -1.67 -37.61
C GLU A 24 2.28 -1.53 -37.27
N THR A 25 3.06 -2.61 -37.41
CA THR A 25 4.50 -2.58 -37.13
C THR A 25 5.27 -1.66 -38.08
N GLN A 26 4.99 -1.71 -39.39
CA GLN A 26 5.66 -0.84 -40.36
C GLN A 26 5.30 0.63 -40.16
N LEU A 27 4.03 0.91 -39.84
CA LEU A 27 3.56 2.27 -39.60
C LEU A 27 4.16 2.87 -38.30
N ASN A 28 4.36 2.04 -37.27
CA ASN A 28 5.07 2.44 -36.04
C ASN A 28 6.55 2.74 -36.27
N VAL A 29 7.24 1.97 -37.14
CA VAL A 29 8.65 2.21 -37.48
C VAL A 29 8.81 3.55 -38.20
N GLU A 30 8.00 3.78 -39.25
CA GLU A 30 8.06 5.01 -40.04
C GLU A 30 7.71 6.25 -39.20
N TYR A 31 6.71 6.13 -38.31
CA TYR A 31 6.36 7.18 -37.36
C TYR A 31 7.52 7.50 -36.41
N THR A 32 8.22 6.48 -35.91
CA THR A 32 9.34 6.63 -34.98
C THR A 32 10.54 7.32 -35.65
N GLU A 33 10.86 6.96 -36.89
CA GLU A 33 11.94 7.60 -37.66
C GLU A 33 11.69 9.09 -37.87
N ARG A 34 10.46 9.48 -38.22
CA ARG A 34 10.08 10.89 -38.36
C ARG A 34 10.16 11.67 -37.05
N VAL A 35 9.76 11.05 -35.93
CA VAL A 35 9.89 11.66 -34.60
C VAL A 35 11.36 11.90 -34.26
N PHE A 36 12.24 10.95 -34.54
CA PHE A 36 13.67 11.11 -34.29
C PHE A 36 14.33 12.17 -35.17
N GLU A 37 14.00 12.21 -36.47
CA GLU A 37 14.46 13.26 -37.38
C GLU A 37 13.99 14.65 -36.92
N THR A 38 12.78 14.75 -36.37
CA THR A 38 12.23 16.00 -35.84
C THR A 38 12.95 16.44 -34.57
N ILE A 39 13.29 15.51 -33.67
CA ILE A 39 14.03 15.81 -32.43
C ILE A 39 15.46 16.26 -32.74
N GLU A 40 16.15 15.60 -33.68
CA GLU A 40 17.52 15.96 -34.08
C GLU A 40 17.61 17.35 -34.74
N ASN A 41 16.59 17.73 -35.53
CA ASN A 41 16.58 19.00 -36.28
C ASN A 41 15.85 20.15 -35.55
N SER A 42 15.38 19.93 -34.32
CA SER A 42 14.62 20.94 -33.57
C SER A 42 15.52 22.04 -33.01
N ARG A 43 15.25 23.29 -33.42
CA ARG A 43 16.02 24.47 -32.96
C ARG A 43 15.82 24.74 -31.47
N GLU A 44 14.64 24.43 -30.96
CA GLU A 44 14.24 24.73 -29.57
C GLU A 44 14.96 23.81 -28.56
N ILE A 45 15.26 22.56 -28.95
CA ILE A 45 16.07 21.64 -28.14
C ILE A 45 17.56 22.01 -28.21
N GLU A 46 18.02 22.49 -29.37
CA GLU A 46 19.39 22.99 -29.53
C GLU A 46 19.62 24.29 -28.72
N ASP A 47 18.59 25.14 -28.60
CA ASP A 47 18.61 26.36 -27.77
C ASP A 47 18.69 26.06 -26.26
N LEU A 48 18.08 24.95 -25.80
CA LEU A 48 18.19 24.49 -24.40
C LEU A 48 19.61 24.02 -24.07
N SER A 49 20.19 23.24 -24.97
CA SER A 49 21.60 22.86 -24.92
C SER A 49 22.03 22.29 -26.27
N PRO A 50 23.20 22.70 -26.79
CA PRO A 50 23.71 22.16 -28.04
C PRO A 50 23.92 20.64 -27.92
N GLY A 51 23.50 19.91 -28.96
CA GLY A 51 23.65 18.44 -29.07
C GLY A 51 22.82 17.60 -28.09
N LEU A 52 21.85 18.18 -27.38
CA LEU A 52 20.94 17.42 -26.53
C LEU A 52 20.01 16.51 -27.33
N GLY A 53 19.57 16.94 -28.51
CA GLY A 53 18.68 16.16 -29.40
C GLY A 53 19.28 14.82 -29.83
N SER A 54 20.55 14.82 -30.25
CA SER A 54 21.25 13.59 -30.67
C SER A 54 21.50 12.63 -29.50
N LEU A 55 21.74 13.15 -28.29
CA LEU A 55 21.86 12.33 -27.08
C LEU A 55 20.54 11.66 -26.70
N LEU A 56 19.41 12.37 -26.80
CA LEU A 56 18.08 11.81 -26.53
C LEU A 56 17.67 10.76 -27.56
N VAL A 57 17.95 10.99 -28.84
CA VAL A 57 17.68 10.02 -29.90
C VAL A 57 18.56 8.78 -29.77
N SER A 58 19.86 8.95 -29.50
CA SER A 58 20.74 7.79 -29.24
C SER A 58 20.28 6.97 -28.03
N HIS A 59 19.80 7.62 -26.95
CA HIS A 59 19.22 6.95 -25.80
C HIS A 59 17.95 6.17 -26.17
N ALA A 60 17.00 6.80 -26.85
CA ALA A 60 15.76 6.17 -27.29
C ALA A 60 15.99 4.98 -28.24
N LEU A 61 16.93 5.11 -29.18
CA LEU A 61 17.32 4.04 -30.10
C LEU A 61 17.88 2.82 -29.34
N SER A 62 18.64 3.03 -28.27
CA SER A 62 19.16 1.93 -27.45
C SER A 62 18.03 1.17 -26.73
N ILE A 63 17.03 1.89 -26.22
CA ILE A 63 15.86 1.30 -25.54
C ILE A 63 14.98 0.53 -26.53
N LEU A 64 14.72 1.10 -27.72
CA LEU A 64 13.96 0.43 -28.77
C LEU A 64 14.65 -0.83 -29.28
N ALA A 65 15.97 -0.77 -29.47
CA ALA A 65 16.78 -1.93 -29.83
C ALA A 65 16.59 -3.07 -28.82
N MET A 66 16.79 -2.78 -27.53
CA MET A 66 16.61 -3.75 -26.44
C MET A 66 15.19 -4.31 -26.37
N LYS A 67 14.16 -3.46 -26.53
CA LYS A 67 12.75 -3.88 -26.54
C LYS A 67 12.45 -4.84 -27.70
N SER A 68 12.94 -4.52 -28.88
CA SER A 68 12.72 -5.35 -30.07
C SER A 68 13.43 -6.71 -29.98
N VAL A 69 14.63 -6.77 -29.38
CA VAL A 69 15.33 -8.04 -29.10
C VAL A 69 14.56 -8.89 -28.09
N ALA A 70 14.06 -8.28 -27.02
CA ALA A 70 13.25 -8.98 -26.03
C ALA A 70 11.94 -9.53 -26.63
N GLN A 71 11.32 -8.78 -27.55
CA GLN A 71 10.13 -9.23 -28.26
C GLN A 71 10.45 -10.43 -29.18
N LYS A 72 11.51 -10.35 -29.99
CA LYS A 72 11.94 -11.46 -30.86
C LYS A 72 12.21 -12.74 -30.07
N LEU A 73 12.94 -12.65 -28.95
CA LEU A 73 13.18 -13.79 -28.07
C LEU A 73 11.91 -14.34 -27.42
N GLY A 74 10.95 -13.45 -27.12
CA GLY A 74 9.62 -13.84 -26.67
C GLY A 74 8.86 -14.67 -27.71
N GLU A 75 8.87 -14.23 -28.97
CA GLU A 75 8.26 -14.95 -30.09
C GLU A 75 8.95 -16.30 -30.35
N ASP A 76 10.28 -16.36 -30.27
CA ASP A 76 11.05 -17.59 -30.42
C ASP A 76 10.75 -18.60 -29.30
N LEU A 77 10.59 -18.12 -28.06
CA LEU A 77 10.16 -18.94 -26.93
C LEU A 77 8.75 -19.51 -27.15
N GLU A 78 7.81 -18.72 -27.67
CA GLU A 78 6.46 -19.19 -27.94
C GLU A 78 6.45 -20.27 -29.04
N LYS A 79 7.19 -20.07 -30.13
CA LYS A 79 7.37 -21.06 -31.21
C LYS A 79 8.01 -22.35 -30.68
N TYR A 80 9.04 -22.24 -29.85
CA TYR A 80 9.67 -23.37 -29.19
C TYR A 80 8.67 -24.14 -28.32
N LEU A 81 7.91 -23.44 -27.47
CA LEU A 81 6.93 -24.08 -26.59
C LEU A 81 5.76 -24.71 -27.34
N GLN A 82 5.32 -24.14 -28.46
CA GLN A 82 4.33 -24.77 -29.33
C GLN A 82 4.87 -26.08 -29.92
N THR A 83 6.09 -26.07 -30.43
CA THR A 83 6.76 -27.27 -30.97
C THR A 83 6.93 -28.36 -29.91
N VAL A 84 7.36 -27.97 -28.69
CA VAL A 84 7.49 -28.87 -27.55
C VAL A 84 6.13 -29.42 -27.13
N LYS A 85 5.08 -28.59 -27.11
CA LYS A 85 3.71 -29.03 -26.79
C LYS A 85 3.24 -30.09 -27.77
N GLU A 86 3.43 -29.88 -29.07
CA GLU A 86 3.07 -30.86 -30.10
C GLU A 86 3.85 -32.16 -29.92
N ASN A 87 5.16 -32.08 -29.65
CA ASN A 87 6.00 -33.25 -29.39
C ASN A 87 5.56 -34.01 -28.13
N LEU A 88 5.21 -33.32 -27.05
CA LEU A 88 4.71 -33.93 -25.82
C LEU A 88 3.34 -34.60 -26.01
N ILE A 89 2.46 -34.02 -26.83
CA ILE A 89 1.18 -34.61 -27.18
C ILE A 89 1.39 -35.91 -27.99
N ARG A 90 2.33 -35.90 -28.94
CA ARG A 90 2.68 -37.07 -29.77
C ARG A 90 3.34 -38.19 -28.95
N GLN A 91 4.29 -37.86 -28.09
CA GLN A 91 5.04 -38.84 -27.28
C GLN A 91 4.22 -39.40 -26.10
N HIS A 92 3.33 -38.59 -25.51
CA HIS A 92 2.59 -38.95 -24.31
C HIS A 92 1.08 -38.64 -24.41
N PRO A 93 0.32 -39.37 -25.26
CA PRO A 93 -1.08 -39.06 -25.59
C PRO A 93 -2.07 -39.21 -24.42
N ILE A 94 -1.74 -40.02 -23.41
CA ILE A 94 -2.58 -40.22 -22.22
C ILE A 94 -2.27 -39.17 -21.15
N LYS A 95 -0.99 -38.87 -20.91
CA LYS A 95 -0.57 -37.90 -19.88
C LYS A 95 -0.87 -36.47 -20.29
N SER A 96 -0.79 -36.16 -21.60
CA SER A 96 -1.10 -34.84 -22.14
C SER A 96 -2.55 -34.41 -21.92
N LYS A 97 -3.49 -35.35 -21.73
CA LYS A 97 -4.89 -35.05 -21.35
C LYS A 97 -5.02 -34.46 -19.94
N ILE A 98 -4.02 -34.65 -19.08
CA ILE A 98 -3.97 -34.03 -17.76
C ILE A 98 -3.33 -32.65 -17.92
N ASN A 99 -4.15 -31.60 -18.02
CA ASN A 99 -3.69 -30.22 -18.25
C ASN A 99 -2.56 -29.80 -17.28
N ARG A 100 -2.67 -30.16 -15.99
CA ARG A 100 -1.65 -29.84 -14.99
C ARG A 100 -0.29 -30.46 -15.27
N TRP A 101 -0.26 -31.67 -15.82
CA TRP A 101 1.00 -32.34 -16.17
C TRP A 101 1.63 -31.69 -17.41
N LEU A 102 0.82 -31.37 -18.42
CA LEU A 102 1.27 -30.69 -19.64
C LEU A 102 1.79 -29.28 -19.32
N GLU A 103 1.05 -28.50 -18.54
CA GLU A 103 1.44 -27.17 -18.08
C GLU A 103 2.76 -27.20 -17.30
N ARG A 104 2.92 -28.17 -16.39
CA ARG A 104 4.18 -28.35 -15.64
C ARG A 104 5.35 -28.64 -16.58
N LYS A 105 5.16 -29.52 -17.56
CA LYS A 105 6.24 -29.88 -18.50
C LYS A 105 6.61 -28.73 -19.42
N LEU A 106 5.63 -27.98 -19.92
CA LEU A 106 5.88 -26.77 -20.71
C LEU A 106 6.58 -25.69 -19.88
N LEU A 107 6.28 -25.59 -18.59
CA LEU A 107 6.96 -24.67 -17.69
C LEU A 107 8.41 -25.09 -17.41
N GLU A 108 8.66 -26.39 -17.19
CA GLU A 108 10.03 -26.93 -17.05
C GLU A 108 10.87 -26.62 -18.31
N GLU A 109 10.33 -26.84 -19.51
CA GLU A 109 11.03 -26.52 -20.76
C GLU A 109 11.19 -25.02 -21.00
N ARG A 110 10.22 -24.19 -20.57
CA ARG A 110 10.35 -22.73 -20.59
C ARG A 110 11.56 -22.28 -19.75
N ILE A 111 11.70 -22.81 -18.54
CA ILE A 111 12.83 -22.48 -17.65
C ILE A 111 14.15 -22.94 -18.28
N ASN A 112 14.18 -24.12 -18.89
CA ASN A 112 15.37 -24.63 -19.58
C ASN A 112 15.77 -23.72 -20.75
N PHE A 113 14.80 -23.29 -21.57
CA PHE A 113 15.03 -22.39 -22.69
C PHE A 113 15.61 -21.05 -22.22
N ILE A 114 15.01 -20.44 -21.19
CA ILE A 114 15.47 -19.16 -20.62
C ILE A 114 16.89 -19.31 -20.06
N ARG A 115 17.22 -20.43 -19.42
CA ARG A 115 18.58 -20.69 -18.90
C ARG A 115 19.61 -20.86 -20.02
N GLN A 116 19.23 -21.51 -21.12
CA GLN A 116 20.11 -21.66 -22.28
C GLN A 116 20.37 -20.33 -22.99
N HIS A 117 19.36 -19.46 -23.05
CA HIS A 117 19.40 -18.18 -23.77
C HIS A 117 19.48 -16.97 -22.82
N GLU A 118 20.06 -17.14 -21.63
CA GLU A 118 20.13 -16.09 -20.58
C GLU A 118 20.92 -14.87 -21.07
N TRP A 119 21.97 -15.10 -21.85
CA TRP A 119 22.89 -14.07 -22.33
C TRP A 119 22.57 -13.57 -23.74
N ASP A 120 21.79 -14.34 -24.50
CA ASP A 120 21.50 -14.07 -25.91
C ASP A 120 20.73 -12.76 -26.07
N ALA A 121 19.87 -12.41 -25.11
CA ALA A 121 19.20 -11.11 -25.08
C ALA A 121 20.19 -9.93 -25.06
N HIS A 122 21.30 -10.06 -24.33
CA HIS A 122 22.30 -9.01 -24.24
C HIS A 122 23.18 -8.99 -25.49
N GLN A 123 23.57 -10.16 -26.03
CA GLN A 123 24.37 -10.28 -27.25
C GLN A 123 23.63 -9.73 -28.48
N LEU A 124 22.38 -10.16 -28.69
CA LEU A 124 21.53 -9.66 -29.77
C LEU A 124 21.26 -8.16 -29.65
N SER A 125 21.14 -7.64 -28.42
CA SER A 125 20.99 -6.20 -28.18
C SER A 125 22.25 -5.41 -28.54
N ILE A 126 23.43 -5.96 -28.29
CA ILE A 126 24.71 -5.36 -28.68
C ILE A 126 24.81 -5.28 -30.21
N ASP A 127 24.47 -6.37 -30.90
CA ASP A 127 24.54 -6.42 -32.36
C ASP A 127 23.50 -5.51 -33.00
N GLN A 128 22.30 -5.43 -32.44
CA GLN A 128 21.27 -4.51 -32.92
C GLN A 128 21.62 -3.03 -32.63
N CYS A 129 22.24 -2.72 -31.49
CA CYS A 129 22.74 -1.36 -31.22
C CYS A 129 23.87 -0.96 -32.19
N LYS A 130 24.75 -1.90 -32.56
CA LYS A 130 25.79 -1.67 -33.59
C LYS A 130 25.18 -1.44 -34.97
N ALA A 131 24.15 -2.21 -35.33
CA ALA A 131 23.44 -2.06 -36.61
C ALA A 131 22.74 -0.70 -36.73
N LEU A 132 22.21 -0.16 -35.62
CA LEU A 132 21.60 1.16 -35.54
C LEU A 132 22.63 2.31 -35.39
N GLY A 133 23.94 2.02 -35.44
CA GLY A 133 25.01 3.03 -35.35
C GLY A 133 25.34 3.53 -33.93
N ASN A 134 24.70 3.00 -32.88
CA ASN A 134 24.95 3.42 -31.49
C ASN A 134 26.05 2.58 -30.81
N GLN A 135 27.30 2.93 -31.11
CA GLN A 135 28.48 2.25 -30.56
C GLN A 135 28.66 2.41 -29.05
N GLN A 136 28.23 3.55 -28.48
CA GLN A 136 28.36 3.82 -27.05
C GLN A 136 27.44 2.92 -26.23
N ALA A 137 26.18 2.78 -26.64
CA ALA A 137 25.26 1.85 -25.98
C ALA A 137 25.74 0.40 -26.08
N ALA A 138 26.22 0.00 -27.26
CA ALA A 138 26.79 -1.33 -27.45
C ALA A 138 27.98 -1.61 -26.52
N TYR A 139 28.88 -0.64 -26.31
CA TYR A 139 30.00 -0.77 -25.38
C TYR A 139 29.55 -0.96 -23.92
N PHE A 140 28.57 -0.20 -23.45
CA PHE A 140 28.09 -0.33 -22.07
C PHE A 140 27.33 -1.63 -21.84
N ILE A 141 26.47 -2.05 -22.77
CA ILE A 141 25.79 -3.34 -22.70
C ILE A 141 26.82 -4.48 -22.69
N GLN A 142 27.88 -4.38 -23.51
CA GLN A 142 28.99 -5.35 -23.51
C GLN A 142 29.73 -5.40 -22.17
N ARG A 143 30.03 -4.24 -21.57
CA ARG A 143 30.69 -4.15 -20.26
C ARG A 143 29.83 -4.74 -19.14
N ASP A 144 28.54 -4.50 -19.20
CA ASP A 144 27.62 -4.99 -18.18
C ASP A 144 27.40 -6.51 -18.33
N LEU A 145 27.41 -7.03 -19.56
CA LEU A 145 27.46 -8.46 -19.86
C LEU A 145 28.73 -9.10 -19.27
N THR A 146 29.91 -8.53 -19.51
CA THR A 146 31.16 -9.09 -18.97
C THR A 146 31.21 -9.02 -17.45
N PHE A 147 30.64 -7.97 -16.84
CA PHE A 147 30.51 -7.89 -15.39
C PHE A 147 29.61 -8.99 -14.82
N ARG A 148 28.42 -9.20 -15.41
CA ARG A 148 27.48 -10.24 -14.96
C ARG A 148 28.03 -11.65 -15.16
N HIS A 149 28.65 -11.91 -16.31
CA HIS A 149 29.21 -13.21 -16.63
C HIS A 149 30.41 -13.57 -15.74
N ASP A 150 31.38 -12.65 -15.61
CA ASP A 150 32.68 -12.98 -14.99
C ASP A 150 32.79 -12.57 -13.51
N HIS A 151 32.19 -11.44 -13.12
CA HIS A 151 32.49 -10.80 -11.82
C HIS A 151 31.36 -10.94 -10.79
N GLU A 152 30.11 -11.05 -11.24
CA GLU A 152 28.94 -11.05 -10.35
C GLU A 152 28.95 -12.23 -9.37
N SER A 153 29.30 -13.44 -9.83
CA SER A 153 29.32 -14.63 -8.97
C SER A 153 30.37 -14.51 -7.85
N THR A 154 31.57 -14.01 -8.19
CA THR A 154 32.66 -13.75 -7.23
C THR A 154 32.27 -12.67 -6.23
N LEU A 155 31.62 -11.59 -6.69
CA LEU A 155 31.11 -10.52 -5.83
C LEU A 155 29.98 -11.00 -4.92
N ARG A 156 29.04 -11.79 -5.42
CA ARG A 156 27.99 -12.38 -4.59
C ARG A 156 28.58 -13.31 -3.53
N HIS A 157 29.60 -14.10 -3.88
CA HIS A 157 30.29 -14.95 -2.91
C HIS A 157 31.06 -14.13 -1.86
N SER A 158 31.75 -13.07 -2.27
CA SER A 158 32.47 -12.19 -1.35
C SER A 158 31.53 -11.38 -0.45
N LEU A 159 30.37 -10.98 -0.95
CA LEU A 159 29.31 -10.29 -0.19
C LEU A 159 28.51 -11.23 0.73
N LYS A 160 28.41 -12.52 0.42
CA LYS A 160 27.81 -13.53 1.31
C LYS A 160 28.75 -13.90 2.48
N SER A 161 30.06 -13.76 2.30
CA SER A 161 31.08 -14.09 3.31
C SER A 161 30.99 -13.27 4.63
N PRO A 162 30.73 -11.94 4.64
CA PRO A 162 30.60 -11.18 5.88
C PRO A 162 29.27 -11.46 6.59
N VAL A 163 29.32 -12.23 7.69
CA VAL A 163 28.23 -12.33 8.67
C VAL A 163 28.03 -10.96 9.31
N GLN A 164 27.00 -10.22 8.85
CA GLN A 164 26.63 -8.95 9.45
C GLN A 164 26.01 -9.19 10.84
N PRO A 165 26.52 -8.55 11.91
CA PRO A 165 25.91 -8.67 13.23
C PRO A 165 24.56 -7.96 13.24
N SER A 166 23.49 -8.67 13.63
CA SER A 166 22.16 -8.06 13.79
C SER A 166 22.14 -6.92 14.80
N ARG A 167 22.98 -6.97 15.85
CA ARG A 167 23.08 -5.91 16.85
C ARG A 167 24.48 -5.75 17.43
N THR A 168 24.86 -4.51 17.70
CA THR A 168 26.08 -4.16 18.45
C THR A 168 25.69 -3.51 19.78
N ILE A 169 26.04 -4.16 20.89
CA ILE A 169 25.69 -3.72 22.24
C ILE A 169 26.92 -3.06 22.87
N LYS A 170 26.76 -1.81 23.30
CA LYS A 170 27.83 -0.97 23.85
C LYS A 170 27.70 -0.89 25.38
N CYS A 171 28.75 -1.31 26.10
CA CYS A 171 28.89 -1.14 27.54
C CYS A 171 29.93 -0.03 27.82
N ARG A 172 29.58 0.92 28.67
CA ARG A 172 30.44 2.08 29.01
C ARG A 172 31.13 1.86 30.36
N ARG A 173 32.43 2.13 30.40
CA ARG A 173 33.23 2.14 31.62
C ARG A 173 33.90 3.50 31.78
N SER A 174 33.65 4.17 32.89
CA SER A 174 34.24 5.46 33.23
C SER A 174 35.75 5.36 33.38
N ILE A 175 36.47 6.35 32.85
CA ILE A 175 37.92 6.48 33.01
C ILE A 175 38.18 7.21 34.32
N TRP A 176 38.87 6.55 35.25
CA TRP A 176 39.00 7.03 36.64
C TRP A 176 39.79 8.32 36.77
N PHE A 177 40.85 8.48 35.98
CA PHE A 177 41.70 9.66 36.00
C PHE A 177 41.36 10.59 34.84
N PRO A 178 41.03 11.86 35.10
CA PRO A 178 40.80 12.86 34.07
C PRO A 178 41.95 13.01 33.07
N LYS A 179 43.18 12.64 33.47
CA LYS A 179 44.38 12.65 32.61
C LYS A 179 44.31 11.71 31.41
N ASN A 180 43.48 10.69 31.50
CA ASN A 180 43.32 9.68 30.47
C ASN A 180 42.05 9.89 29.66
N TRP A 181 41.34 11.00 29.86
CA TRP A 181 40.19 11.35 29.03
C TRP A 181 40.67 11.66 27.60
N LEU A 182 39.78 11.46 26.63
CA LEU A 182 40.11 11.64 25.22
C LEU A 182 39.23 12.74 24.63
N ILE A 183 39.80 13.58 23.77
CA ILE A 183 39.01 14.56 23.00
C ILE A 183 38.81 13.96 21.61
N GLU A 184 37.55 13.84 21.19
CA GLU A 184 37.16 13.35 19.87
C GLU A 184 36.65 14.51 19.01
N ARG A 185 37.17 14.63 17.79
CA ARG A 185 36.66 15.57 16.78
C ARG A 185 35.60 14.87 15.92
N THR A 186 34.41 15.47 15.78
CA THR A 186 33.34 14.98 14.90
C THR A 186 33.27 15.81 13.61
N HIS A 187 33.88 15.31 12.52
CA HIS A 187 33.74 15.77 11.12
C HIS A 187 33.64 14.52 10.21
N PRO A 188 33.28 14.58 8.91
CA PRO A 188 32.86 13.41 8.12
C PRO A 188 34.00 12.43 7.75
N LEU A 189 35.19 12.54 8.37
CA LEU A 189 36.39 11.72 8.18
C LEU A 189 37.01 11.38 9.56
N PRO A 190 37.92 10.38 9.67
CA PRO A 190 37.99 9.48 10.82
C PRO A 190 38.31 10.15 12.16
N ILE A 191 37.71 9.61 13.22
CA ILE A 191 37.83 10.05 14.62
C ILE A 191 39.32 10.07 15.02
N THR A 192 39.92 11.26 15.09
CA THR A 192 41.28 11.43 15.61
C THR A 192 41.22 11.62 17.13
N ARG A 193 42.02 10.83 17.85
CA ARG A 193 42.12 10.87 19.31
C ARG A 193 43.19 11.89 19.70
N ILE A 194 42.78 12.96 20.38
CA ILE A 194 43.70 13.97 20.90
C ILE A 194 43.88 13.74 22.42
N PRO A 195 45.13 13.65 22.93
CA PRO A 195 45.38 13.51 24.36
C PRO A 195 44.94 14.78 25.11
N THR A 196 44.32 14.61 26.29
CA THR A 196 43.87 15.74 27.11
C THR A 196 45.02 16.45 27.81
N LEU A 197 45.04 17.79 27.71
CA LEU A 197 45.96 18.67 28.42
C LEU A 197 45.21 19.45 29.51
N PHE A 198 45.75 19.47 30.73
CA PHE A 198 45.24 20.34 31.81
C PHE A 198 45.89 21.71 31.70
N ALA A 199 45.13 22.76 32.00
CA ALA A 199 45.63 24.13 32.00
C ALA A 199 46.78 24.39 32.99
N LYS A 200 47.09 23.48 33.92
CA LYS A 200 48.13 23.62 34.95
C LYS A 200 49.52 23.09 34.55
N TYR A 201 49.70 22.49 33.36
CA TYR A 201 51.00 21.96 32.93
C TYR A 201 51.49 22.60 31.62
N THR A 202 52.60 23.31 31.74
CA THR A 202 53.27 24.06 30.68
C THR A 202 54.23 23.14 29.90
N TYR A 203 53.87 22.78 28.67
CA TYR A 203 54.81 22.36 27.62
C TYR A 203 54.41 23.12 26.35
N GLU A 204 54.83 24.38 26.32
CA GLU A 204 54.29 25.44 25.45
C GLU A 204 54.88 25.50 24.02
N SER A 205 55.89 24.70 23.65
CA SER A 205 56.53 24.88 22.33
C SER A 205 56.04 23.91 21.24
N VAL A 206 55.96 22.62 21.53
CA VAL A 206 55.60 21.59 20.52
C VAL A 206 54.08 21.50 20.33
N VAL A 207 53.30 21.83 21.36
CA VAL A 207 51.83 21.78 21.35
C VAL A 207 51.23 23.01 20.68
N GLU A 208 51.85 24.19 20.82
CA GLU A 208 51.38 25.44 20.22
C GLU A 208 51.46 25.40 18.69
N GLU A 209 52.46 24.73 18.13
CA GLU A 209 52.61 24.56 16.68
C GLU A 209 51.53 23.61 16.12
N ALA A 210 51.20 22.53 16.84
CA ALA A 210 50.08 21.65 16.52
C ALA A 210 48.72 22.36 16.69
N ARG A 211 48.59 23.22 17.71
CA ARG A 211 47.42 24.07 18.02
C ARG A 211 47.16 25.09 16.91
N GLN A 212 48.20 25.77 16.42
CA GLN A 212 48.07 26.72 15.31
C GLN A 212 47.70 26.03 13.99
N ARG A 213 48.18 24.80 13.76
CA ARG A 213 47.77 23.99 12.60
C ARG A 213 46.31 23.49 12.71
N LEU A 214 45.81 23.22 13.92
CA LEU A 214 44.44 22.73 14.16
C LEU A 214 43.38 23.84 14.12
N ILE A 215 43.67 25.02 14.68
CA ILE A 215 42.73 26.16 14.72
C ILE A 215 42.58 26.83 13.35
N ARG A 216 43.64 26.85 12.52
CA ARG A 216 43.56 27.39 11.14
C ARG A 216 42.78 26.50 10.19
N ALA A 217 42.46 25.26 10.57
CA ALA A 217 41.95 24.25 9.64
C ALA A 217 40.43 24.16 9.53
N ASP A 218 39.61 24.64 10.48
CA ASP A 218 38.14 24.76 10.31
C ASP A 218 37.43 25.37 11.54
N PRO A 219 36.58 26.41 11.39
CA PRO A 219 35.76 26.97 12.48
C PRO A 219 34.55 26.10 12.88
N ASP A 220 34.13 25.15 12.02
CA ASP A 220 32.89 24.36 12.21
C ASP A 220 33.09 23.01 12.94
N ALA A 221 34.32 22.69 13.36
CA ALA A 221 34.59 21.43 14.05
C ALA A 221 33.92 21.36 15.44
N GLN A 222 33.19 20.27 15.70
CA GLN A 222 32.68 19.93 17.03
C GLN A 222 33.67 19.00 17.76
N TYR A 223 33.97 19.33 19.01
CA TYR A 223 34.87 18.56 19.88
C TYR A 223 34.09 18.00 21.06
N ASN A 224 34.11 16.68 21.22
CA ASN A 224 33.44 15.98 22.30
C ASN A 224 34.46 15.42 23.28
N LEU A 225 34.22 15.65 24.57
CA LEU A 225 35.01 15.05 25.65
C LEU A 225 34.52 13.63 25.94
N ARG A 226 35.41 12.66 25.81
CA ARG A 226 35.14 11.26 26.10
C ARG A 226 35.80 10.84 27.41
N ALA A 227 34.99 10.81 28.46
CA ALA A 227 35.37 10.36 29.80
C ALA A 227 35.14 8.85 30.02
N ASP A 228 34.68 8.11 29.00
CA ASP A 228 34.35 6.70 29.06
C ASP A 228 34.98 5.85 27.95
N THR A 229 35.44 4.67 28.35
CA THR A 229 35.82 3.58 27.42
C THR A 229 34.57 2.78 27.03
N ILE A 230 34.35 2.59 25.72
CA ILE A 230 33.21 1.82 25.21
C ILE A 230 33.70 0.43 24.80
N TYR A 231 33.15 -0.59 25.44
CA TYR A 231 33.31 -1.98 25.04
C TYR A 231 32.10 -2.42 24.21
N SER A 232 32.32 -2.89 22.99
CA SER A 232 31.25 -3.38 22.12
C SER A 232 31.26 -4.90 22.02
N THR A 233 30.11 -5.52 22.29
CA THR A 233 29.87 -6.94 21.98
C THR A 233 28.89 -7.04 20.82
N THR A 234 29.16 -7.94 19.88
CA THR A 234 28.34 -8.15 18.68
C THR A 234 27.61 -9.49 18.76
N THR A 235 26.44 -9.59 18.15
CA THR A 235 25.66 -10.83 18.06
C THR A 235 26.24 -11.85 17.05
N ARG A 236 27.38 -11.53 16.43
CA ARG A 236 28.01 -12.33 15.35
C ARG A 236 28.45 -13.72 15.79
N TYR A 237 28.90 -13.86 17.03
CA TYR A 237 29.51 -15.09 17.53
C TYR A 237 28.54 -15.86 18.45
N PRO A 238 28.59 -17.21 18.44
CA PRO A 238 27.89 -17.99 19.46
C PRO A 238 28.38 -17.58 20.86
N PHE A 239 27.53 -17.74 21.87
CA PHE A 239 27.79 -17.31 23.26
C PHE A 239 28.02 -15.80 23.46
N TRP A 240 27.62 -14.94 22.51
CA TRP A 240 27.70 -13.49 22.66
C TRP A 240 27.01 -12.98 23.94
N ARG A 241 25.97 -13.68 24.44
CA ARG A 241 25.29 -13.38 25.71
C ARG A 241 26.20 -13.52 26.93
N TRP A 242 27.04 -14.56 26.97
CA TRP A 242 28.01 -14.77 28.05
C TRP A 242 29.14 -13.74 27.99
N LYS A 243 29.64 -13.46 26.78
CA LYS A 243 30.62 -12.37 26.57
C LYS A 243 30.06 -11.03 27.02
N LEU A 244 28.79 -10.76 26.71
CA LEU A 244 28.09 -9.54 27.15
C LEU A 244 27.93 -9.49 28.67
N PHE A 245 27.56 -10.60 29.30
CA PHE A 245 27.46 -10.72 30.76
C PHE A 245 28.80 -10.37 31.43
N ILE A 246 29.90 -10.99 31.00
CA ILE A 246 31.24 -10.73 31.54
C ILE A 246 31.66 -9.28 31.33
N THR A 247 31.47 -8.76 30.11
CA THR A 247 31.82 -7.37 29.77
C THR A 247 31.02 -6.38 30.61
N ARG A 248 29.72 -6.66 30.84
CA ARG A 248 28.83 -5.83 31.66
C ARG A 248 29.23 -5.89 33.14
N ALA A 249 29.48 -7.08 33.68
CA ALA A 249 29.94 -7.27 35.05
C ALA A 249 31.23 -6.49 35.30
N TYR A 250 32.21 -6.57 34.39
CA TYR A 250 33.45 -5.82 34.47
C TYR A 250 33.24 -4.30 34.42
N CYS A 251 32.45 -3.81 33.47
CA CYS A 251 32.18 -2.37 33.35
C CYS A 251 31.44 -1.82 34.57
N TRP A 252 30.40 -2.52 35.04
CA TRP A 252 29.60 -2.11 36.19
C TRP A 252 30.42 -2.16 37.48
N LEU A 253 31.22 -3.21 37.68
CA LEU A 253 32.14 -3.31 38.81
C LEU A 253 33.12 -2.12 38.84
N SER A 254 33.77 -1.81 37.72
CA SER A 254 34.72 -0.70 37.64
C SER A 254 34.04 0.66 37.89
N ASN A 255 32.81 0.85 37.41
CA ASN A 255 32.05 2.09 37.62
C ASN A 255 31.56 2.21 39.08
N VAL A 256 31.14 1.12 39.70
CA VAL A 256 30.71 1.10 41.10
C VAL A 256 31.90 1.38 42.03
N ILE A 257 33.06 0.76 41.79
CA ILE A 257 34.28 1.07 42.54
C ILE A 257 34.64 2.55 42.37
N TYR A 258 34.62 3.06 41.15
CA TYR A 258 34.90 4.47 40.88
C TYR A 258 33.95 5.40 41.65
N THR A 259 32.64 5.16 41.57
CA THR A 259 31.66 6.00 42.23
C THR A 259 31.72 5.91 43.76
N LEU A 260 31.74 4.70 44.31
CA LEU A 260 31.67 4.49 45.76
C LEU A 260 33.00 4.71 46.48
N CYS A 261 34.14 4.39 45.87
CA CYS A 261 35.45 4.57 46.51
C CYS A 261 36.08 5.94 46.23
N LEU A 262 35.81 6.56 45.07
CA LEU A 262 36.47 7.81 44.68
C LEU A 262 35.49 9.00 44.65
N VAL A 263 34.36 8.90 43.96
CA VAL A 263 33.45 10.06 43.78
C VAL A 263 32.74 10.42 45.09
N VAL A 264 32.14 9.47 45.79
CA VAL A 264 31.42 9.76 47.04
C VAL A 264 32.36 10.26 48.15
N PRO A 265 33.49 9.60 48.46
CA PRO A 265 34.33 10.00 49.59
C PRO A 265 35.20 11.24 49.34
N PHE A 266 35.41 11.65 48.08
CA PHE A 266 36.31 12.77 47.74
C PHE A 266 35.71 13.84 46.81
N GLY A 267 34.64 13.54 46.09
CA GLY A 267 34.00 14.45 45.12
C GLY A 267 32.61 14.93 45.53
N SER A 268 31.98 14.33 46.54
CA SER A 268 30.61 14.68 46.93
C SER A 268 30.54 15.81 47.97
N SER A 269 29.33 16.36 48.16
CA SER A 269 29.05 17.35 49.21
C SER A 269 29.10 16.80 50.65
N PHE A 270 29.03 15.47 50.81
CA PHE A 270 29.10 14.76 52.10
C PHE A 270 30.31 13.82 52.09
N SER A 271 31.50 14.42 51.91
CA SER A 271 32.75 13.70 51.71
C SER A 271 33.77 14.00 52.81
N PHE A 272 34.78 13.16 52.97
CA PHE A 272 35.93 13.46 53.83
C PHE A 272 36.63 14.75 53.39
N ARG A 273 36.72 14.96 52.06
CA ARG A 273 37.30 16.19 51.50
C ARG A 273 36.47 17.42 51.84
N ALA A 274 35.15 17.37 51.77
CA ALA A 274 34.28 18.50 52.11
C ALA A 274 34.32 18.86 53.61
N LEU A 275 34.64 17.89 54.46
CA LEU A 275 34.86 18.13 55.88
C LEU A 275 36.19 18.85 56.16
N LEU A 276 37.28 18.42 55.52
CA LEU A 276 38.64 18.88 55.82
C LEU A 276 39.11 20.08 54.97
N ALA A 277 38.53 20.30 53.79
CA ALA A 277 38.96 21.37 52.89
C ALA A 277 38.52 22.75 53.39
N LEU A 278 39.48 23.69 53.44
CA LEU A 278 39.23 25.07 53.87
C LEU A 278 38.45 25.88 52.84
N LYS A 279 38.66 25.60 51.55
CA LYS A 279 38.05 26.30 50.42
C LYS A 279 37.09 25.38 49.66
N PRO A 280 35.99 25.90 49.09
CA PRO A 280 35.13 25.14 48.19
C PRO A 280 35.95 24.56 47.03
N PHE A 281 35.56 23.36 46.58
CA PHE A 281 36.27 22.66 45.50
C PHE A 281 35.32 22.22 44.40
N ARG A 282 35.85 22.05 43.19
CA ARG A 282 35.11 21.63 42.01
C ARG A 282 35.46 20.18 41.67
N SER A 283 34.45 19.34 41.42
CA SER A 283 34.65 17.91 41.14
C SER A 283 34.71 17.58 39.66
N ASN A 284 34.04 18.37 38.81
CA ASN A 284 33.93 18.12 37.38
C ASN A 284 34.86 19.01 36.55
N TYR A 285 35.21 18.53 35.36
CA TYR A 285 35.98 19.27 34.37
C TYR A 285 35.20 19.39 33.08
N GLU A 286 35.27 20.57 32.47
CA GLU A 286 34.66 20.89 31.18
C GLU A 286 35.73 21.25 30.14
N LEU A 287 35.44 20.92 28.89
CA LEU A 287 36.27 21.27 27.74
C LEU A 287 35.86 22.66 27.24
N LYS A 288 36.79 23.63 27.26
CA LYS A 288 36.56 24.93 26.63
C LYS A 288 36.98 24.90 25.17
N ARG A 289 36.14 25.45 24.29
CA ARG A 289 36.34 25.47 22.82
C ARG A 289 37.54 26.31 22.38
N GLU A 290 37.85 27.38 23.12
CA GLU A 290 38.91 28.35 22.78
C GLU A 290 40.32 27.79 22.96
N ASP A 291 40.51 26.97 24.02
CA ASP A 291 41.84 26.47 24.41
C ASP A 291 42.01 24.96 24.21
N LEU A 292 40.93 24.21 23.96
CA LEU A 292 40.91 22.73 23.95
C LEU A 292 41.51 22.11 25.21
N LYS A 293 41.59 22.89 26.30
CA LYS A 293 42.07 22.49 27.62
C LYS A 293 40.89 22.17 28.53
N LEU A 294 41.13 21.24 29.47
CA LEU A 294 40.18 20.93 30.52
C LEU A 294 40.25 22.00 31.62
N HIS A 295 39.13 22.67 31.87
CA HIS A 295 38.94 23.62 32.97
C HIS A 295 38.03 23.02 34.04
N GLU A 296 38.22 23.44 35.28
CA GLU A 296 37.32 23.09 36.39
C GLU A 296 35.97 23.78 36.17
N ASP A 297 34.90 22.98 36.10
CA ASP A 297 33.54 23.43 35.81
C ASP A 297 33.07 24.42 36.90
N PRO A 298 32.71 25.67 36.54
CA PRO A 298 32.22 26.66 37.51
C PRO A 298 30.91 26.24 38.20
N TYR A 299 30.08 25.40 37.57
CA TYR A 299 28.80 24.96 38.12
C TYR A 299 28.92 23.77 39.07
N SER A 300 30.07 23.08 39.08
CA SER A 300 30.35 21.92 39.93
C SER A 300 30.95 22.30 41.29
N GLU A 301 30.64 23.48 41.81
CA GLU A 301 31.18 23.94 43.10
C GLU A 301 30.53 23.23 44.28
N THR A 302 31.35 22.56 45.09
CA THR A 302 30.91 21.88 46.32
C THR A 302 31.32 22.67 47.55
N GLN A 303 30.33 22.95 48.41
CA GLN A 303 30.50 23.70 49.65
C GLN A 303 31.08 22.79 50.75
N THR A 304 32.19 23.23 51.34
CA THR A 304 32.88 22.64 52.50
C THR A 304 32.23 23.01 53.82
N PHE A 305 32.65 22.38 54.91
CA PHE A 305 32.22 22.73 56.27
C PHE A 305 32.38 24.22 56.57
N ILE A 306 33.56 24.79 56.30
CA ILE A 306 33.84 26.20 56.60
C ILE A 306 33.04 27.13 55.69
N SER A 307 32.97 26.84 54.39
CA SER A 307 32.19 27.68 53.47
C SER A 307 30.69 27.63 53.78
N ARG A 308 30.15 26.50 54.26
CA ARG A 308 28.77 26.42 54.78
C ARG A 308 28.55 27.28 56.02
N LEU A 309 29.51 27.34 56.94
CA LEU A 309 29.45 28.22 58.10
C LEU A 309 29.50 29.70 57.70
N VAL A 310 30.39 30.06 56.77
CA VAL A 310 30.48 31.42 56.23
C VAL A 310 29.17 31.80 55.53
N ALA A 311 28.65 30.93 54.67
CA ALA A 311 27.38 31.15 53.96
C ALA A 311 26.19 31.31 54.94
N LEU A 312 26.17 30.55 56.04
CA LEU A 312 25.16 30.72 57.09
C LEU A 312 25.22 32.14 57.68
N TRP A 313 26.42 32.61 58.04
CA TRP A 313 26.60 33.93 58.62
C TRP A 313 26.35 35.07 57.63
N GLU A 314 26.70 34.89 56.36
CA GLU A 314 26.33 35.81 55.28
C GLU A 314 24.81 35.88 55.11
N HIS A 315 24.12 34.75 55.15
CA HIS A 315 22.66 34.68 55.08
C HIS A 315 22.01 35.36 56.29
N VAL A 316 22.54 35.18 57.51
CA VAL A 316 22.11 35.90 58.71
C VAL A 316 22.30 37.42 58.54
N GLY A 317 23.44 37.84 58.00
CA GLY A 317 23.72 39.24 57.67
C GLY A 317 22.82 39.82 56.57
N GLN A 318 22.48 39.03 55.56
CA GLN A 318 21.58 39.43 54.48
C GLN A 318 20.13 39.51 54.95
N SER A 319 19.65 38.53 55.73
CA SER A 319 18.33 38.53 56.38
C SER A 319 18.12 39.80 57.22
N ARG A 320 19.16 40.23 57.96
CA ARG A 320 19.12 41.50 58.68
C ARG A 320 19.06 42.71 57.75
N ARG A 321 19.93 42.79 56.74
CA ARG A 321 19.94 43.90 55.76
C ARG A 321 18.61 44.02 55.03
N ASN A 322 17.98 42.90 54.70
CA ASN A 322 16.67 42.86 54.07
C ASN A 322 15.58 43.39 55.00
N PHE A 323 15.59 43.02 56.29
CA PHE A 323 14.66 43.58 57.28
C PHE A 323 14.81 45.11 57.43
N GLU A 324 16.05 45.63 57.44
CA GLU A 324 16.26 47.08 57.56
C GLU A 324 15.77 47.85 56.30
N ARG A 325 15.93 47.25 55.11
CA ARG A 325 15.49 47.83 53.82
C ARG A 325 13.97 47.89 53.64
N VAL A 326 13.21 47.03 54.32
CA VAL A 326 11.75 46.99 54.18
C VAL A 326 11.14 48.17 54.95
N PRO A 327 10.24 48.96 54.33
CA PRO A 327 9.53 50.05 55.00
C PRO A 327 8.54 49.51 56.05
N ASP A 328 8.34 50.25 57.14
CA ASP A 328 7.47 49.81 58.23
C ASP A 328 6.01 49.73 57.80
N ARG A 329 5.49 48.50 57.70
CA ARG A 329 4.09 48.21 57.42
C ARG A 329 3.42 47.34 58.50
N GLY A 330 4.14 47.06 59.59
CA GLY A 330 3.71 46.12 60.64
C GLY A 330 2.97 46.79 61.80
N PHE A 331 2.12 46.00 62.47
CA PHE A 331 1.31 46.41 63.63
C PHE A 331 2.13 46.83 64.86
N LEU A 332 3.33 46.26 65.05
CA LEU A 332 4.30 46.67 66.07
C LEU A 332 5.37 47.58 65.42
N GLY A 333 5.74 48.70 66.05
CA GLY A 333 6.78 49.58 65.51
C GLY A 333 8.16 48.92 65.36
N LYS A 334 8.99 49.40 64.41
CA LYS A 334 10.31 48.83 64.06
C LYS A 334 11.24 48.66 65.27
N ASN A 335 11.10 49.49 66.30
CA ASN A 335 11.92 49.42 67.52
C ASN A 335 11.76 48.08 68.25
N ILE A 336 10.53 47.58 68.41
CA ILE A 336 10.25 46.28 69.04
C ILE A 336 10.61 45.14 68.08
N GLN A 337 10.26 45.29 66.80
CA GLN A 337 10.57 44.27 65.79
C GLN A 337 12.08 44.06 65.60
N ARG A 338 12.93 45.08 65.78
CA ARG A 338 14.40 44.94 65.73
C ARG A 338 14.94 43.99 66.80
N ILE A 339 14.36 43.98 68.00
CA ILE A 339 14.78 43.09 69.09
C ILE A 339 14.46 41.64 68.73
N PHE A 340 13.23 41.39 68.29
CA PHE A 340 12.81 40.06 67.82
C PHE A 340 13.60 39.59 66.60
N ASN A 341 13.86 40.48 65.64
CA ASN A 341 14.65 40.15 64.46
C ASN A 341 16.12 39.89 64.81
N ARG A 342 16.69 40.60 65.80
CA ARG A 342 18.05 40.33 66.31
C ARG A 342 18.10 38.97 67.01
N PHE A 343 17.12 38.67 67.86
CA PHE A 343 17.01 37.37 68.52
C PHE A 343 16.85 36.23 67.50
N TRP A 344 15.92 36.36 66.55
CA TRP A 344 15.67 35.34 65.53
C TRP A 344 16.89 35.11 64.62
N ASN A 345 17.56 36.16 64.17
CA ASN A 345 18.70 36.00 63.25
C ASN A 345 19.98 35.52 63.97
N TYR A 346 20.31 36.02 65.16
CA TYR A 346 21.55 35.62 65.85
C TYR A 346 21.40 34.36 66.69
N VAL A 347 20.27 34.18 67.40
CA VAL A 347 20.07 33.02 68.28
C VAL A 347 19.48 31.85 67.49
N VAL A 348 18.32 32.05 66.85
CA VAL A 348 17.63 30.95 66.17
C VAL A 348 18.36 30.53 64.89
N LYS A 349 18.65 31.46 63.97
CA LYS A 349 19.33 31.12 62.71
C LYS A 349 20.84 30.96 62.88
N GLY A 350 21.49 31.88 63.60
CA GLY A 350 22.94 31.88 63.80
C GLY A 350 23.38 30.77 64.74
N PHE A 351 23.09 30.88 66.03
CA PHE A 351 23.56 29.93 67.05
C PHE A 351 23.06 28.50 66.80
N PHE A 352 21.74 28.26 66.72
CA PHE A 352 21.27 26.89 66.47
C PHE A 352 21.67 26.36 65.08
N GLY A 353 21.75 27.22 64.05
CA GLY A 353 22.25 26.83 62.73
C GLY A 353 23.71 26.41 62.75
N THR A 354 24.58 27.15 63.44
CA THR A 354 25.99 26.78 63.62
C THR A 354 26.13 25.48 64.40
N VAL A 355 25.39 25.30 65.50
CA VAL A 355 25.39 24.06 66.28
C VAL A 355 24.94 22.88 65.41
N SER A 356 23.88 23.05 64.62
CA SER A 356 23.38 22.02 63.71
C SER A 356 24.42 21.63 62.66
N ILE A 357 25.11 22.60 62.05
CA ILE A 357 26.17 22.34 61.07
C ILE A 357 27.36 21.65 61.74
N CYS A 358 27.81 22.13 62.91
CA CYS A 358 28.94 21.54 63.64
C CYS A 358 28.70 20.11 64.13
N VAL A 359 27.46 19.74 64.45
CA VAL A 359 27.12 18.40 64.94
C VAL A 359 26.77 17.45 63.78
N PHE A 360 25.77 17.80 62.96
CA PHE A 360 25.22 16.85 61.99
C PHE A 360 26.10 16.69 60.74
N TYR A 361 26.76 17.75 60.27
CA TYR A 361 27.49 17.69 59.02
C TYR A 361 28.76 16.80 59.10
N PRO A 362 29.64 16.93 60.12
CA PRO A 362 30.78 16.03 60.27
C PRO A 362 30.38 14.57 60.41
N VAL A 363 29.35 14.29 61.22
CA VAL A 363 28.83 12.93 61.42
C VAL A 363 28.31 12.36 60.10
N SER A 364 27.54 13.13 59.34
CA SER A 364 27.01 12.71 58.04
C SER A 364 28.13 12.46 57.01
N CYS A 365 29.13 13.36 56.93
CA CYS A 365 30.27 13.20 56.03
C CYS A 365 31.07 11.92 56.34
N VAL A 366 31.33 11.64 57.62
CA VAL A 366 32.05 10.43 58.04
C VAL A 366 31.22 9.20 57.74
N LEU A 367 29.95 9.14 58.17
CA LEU A 367 29.08 7.98 57.96
C LEU A 367 28.87 7.64 56.48
N ILE A 368 28.51 8.65 55.66
CA ILE A 368 28.24 8.42 54.23
C ILE A 368 29.52 7.98 53.51
N SER A 369 30.66 8.61 53.82
CA SER A 369 31.94 8.25 53.19
C SER A 369 32.44 6.87 53.61
N THR A 370 32.32 6.50 54.90
CA THR A 370 32.72 5.16 55.38
C THR A 370 31.84 4.06 54.83
N ILE A 371 30.51 4.25 54.85
CA ILE A 371 29.55 3.28 54.29
C ILE A 371 29.81 3.11 52.79
N SER A 372 29.99 4.20 52.05
CA SER A 372 30.31 4.15 50.63
C SER A 372 31.61 3.41 50.36
N PHE A 373 32.67 3.68 51.15
CA PHE A 373 33.95 3.00 51.00
C PHE A 373 33.84 1.49 51.28
N ILE A 374 33.12 1.09 52.34
CA ILE A 374 32.88 -0.32 52.67
C ILE A 374 32.11 -1.02 51.53
N LEU A 375 31.03 -0.41 51.03
CA LEU A 375 30.24 -0.95 49.92
C LEU A 375 31.04 -1.04 48.62
N GLY A 376 31.94 -0.08 48.37
CA GLY A 376 32.84 -0.07 47.23
C GLY A 376 33.92 -1.15 47.30
N VAL A 377 34.52 -1.38 48.47
CA VAL A 377 35.48 -2.49 48.68
C VAL A 377 34.78 -3.85 48.56
N LEU A 378 33.52 -3.96 49.01
CA LEU A 378 32.73 -5.18 48.91
C LEU A 378 32.15 -5.41 47.49
N SER A 379 32.29 -4.46 46.57
CA SER A 379 31.70 -4.54 45.23
C SER A 379 32.13 -5.77 44.41
N PRO A 380 33.36 -6.30 44.49
CA PRO A 380 33.72 -7.53 43.77
C PRO A 380 32.89 -8.74 44.17
N ILE A 381 32.30 -8.75 45.37
CA ILE A 381 31.48 -9.86 45.87
C ILE A 381 30.03 -9.72 45.41
N TRP A 382 29.41 -8.56 45.65
CA TRP A 382 27.97 -8.39 45.37
C TRP A 382 27.66 -8.00 43.92
N MET A 383 28.59 -7.36 43.20
CA MET A 383 28.32 -6.89 41.84
C MET A 383 28.12 -8.03 40.83
N PRO A 384 28.92 -9.11 40.85
CA PRO A 384 28.65 -10.28 40.01
C PRO A 384 27.26 -10.87 40.26
N ILE A 385 26.83 -10.96 41.52
CA ILE A 385 25.51 -11.46 41.91
C ILE A 385 24.40 -10.60 41.31
N VAL A 386 24.50 -9.27 41.44
CA VAL A 386 23.52 -8.35 40.86
C VAL A 386 23.48 -8.46 39.33
N THR A 387 24.64 -8.55 38.67
CA THR A 387 24.65 -8.75 37.21
C THR A 387 24.12 -10.11 36.77
N LEU A 388 24.28 -11.16 37.60
CA LEU A 388 23.75 -12.49 37.35
C LEU A 388 22.22 -12.49 37.48
N ILE A 389 21.69 -11.88 38.55
CA ILE A 389 20.26 -11.68 38.73
C ILE A 389 19.69 -10.91 37.53
N PHE A 390 20.34 -9.84 37.10
CA PHE A 390 19.93 -9.09 35.92
C PHE A 390 19.97 -9.95 34.64
N HIS A 391 20.99 -10.79 34.47
CA HIS A 391 21.07 -11.71 33.33
C HIS A 391 19.93 -12.74 33.34
N ILE A 392 19.62 -13.31 34.51
CA ILE A 392 18.50 -14.24 34.70
C ILE A 392 17.16 -13.55 34.39
N LEU A 393 16.96 -12.32 34.87
CA LEU A 393 15.75 -11.53 34.57
C LEU A 393 15.61 -11.23 33.08
N GLN A 394 16.72 -10.98 32.38
CA GLN A 394 16.71 -10.79 30.93
C GLN A 394 16.33 -12.06 30.16
N ILE A 395 16.66 -13.23 30.69
CA ILE A 395 16.29 -14.52 30.10
C ILE A 395 14.83 -14.87 30.40
N LEU A 396 14.38 -14.65 31.64
CA LEU A 396 13.07 -15.11 32.12
C LEU A 396 11.93 -14.10 31.87
N VAL A 397 12.17 -12.81 32.06
CA VAL A 397 11.10 -11.79 32.09
C VAL A 397 11.10 -10.94 30.83
N TYR A 398 12.22 -10.27 30.51
CA TYR A 398 12.27 -9.33 29.38
C TYR A 398 13.64 -9.30 28.70
N ASP A 399 13.71 -9.75 27.45
CA ASP A 399 14.94 -9.77 26.66
C ASP A 399 15.21 -8.41 26.00
N ALA A 400 15.79 -7.49 26.76
CA ALA A 400 16.22 -6.18 26.27
C ALA A 400 17.31 -6.26 25.18
N ASN A 401 18.03 -7.39 25.11
CA ASN A 401 19.16 -7.59 24.20
C ASN A 401 18.78 -8.43 22.97
N SER A 402 17.48 -8.59 22.66
CA SER A 402 17.04 -9.36 21.49
C SER A 402 17.74 -8.87 20.21
N ALA A 403 18.15 -9.84 19.37
CA ALA A 403 18.88 -9.58 18.13
C ALA A 403 17.95 -9.18 16.97
N GLY A 404 16.67 -9.56 17.02
CA GLY A 404 15.65 -9.16 16.06
C GLY A 404 14.76 -8.04 16.59
N GLU A 405 14.29 -7.17 15.70
CA GLU A 405 13.29 -6.13 15.98
C GLU A 405 11.90 -6.75 16.22
N TYR A 406 11.59 -7.82 15.48
CA TYR A 406 10.33 -8.56 15.52
C TYR A 406 10.51 -9.86 16.32
N GLY A 407 9.88 -9.92 17.49
CA GLY A 407 9.91 -11.10 18.36
C GLY A 407 9.23 -10.83 19.70
N ARG A 408 8.73 -11.89 20.35
CA ARG A 408 8.12 -11.80 21.69
C ARG A 408 9.23 -11.55 22.72
N LYS A 409 9.38 -10.31 23.16
CA LYS A 409 10.43 -9.89 24.11
C LYS A 409 10.14 -10.26 25.57
N LEU A 410 8.85 -10.43 25.90
CA LEU A 410 8.40 -10.84 27.22
C LEU A 410 8.38 -12.37 27.33
N PHE A 411 8.82 -12.89 28.47
CA PHE A 411 8.80 -14.32 28.81
C PHE A 411 9.39 -15.23 27.74
N CYS A 412 10.58 -14.91 27.23
CA CYS A 412 11.20 -15.58 26.08
C CYS A 412 11.31 -17.10 26.27
N VAL A 413 11.84 -17.57 27.41
CA VAL A 413 12.00 -19.02 27.68
C VAL A 413 10.66 -19.72 27.89
N ILE A 414 9.73 -19.10 28.62
CA ILE A 414 8.41 -19.69 28.87
C ILE A 414 7.63 -19.81 27.55
N ASN A 415 7.71 -18.80 26.68
CA ASN A 415 7.09 -18.85 25.36
C ASN A 415 7.69 -19.98 24.50
N ILE A 416 9.01 -20.14 24.48
CA ILE A 416 9.62 -21.24 23.71
C ILE A 416 9.20 -22.60 24.28
N LEU A 417 9.23 -22.78 25.60
CA LEU A 417 8.88 -24.05 26.24
C LEU A 417 7.39 -24.39 26.14
N VAL A 418 6.50 -23.41 26.38
CA VAL A 418 5.05 -23.65 26.41
C VAL A 418 4.46 -23.57 25.02
N THR A 419 4.69 -22.49 24.27
CA THR A 419 4.07 -22.33 22.95
C THR A 419 4.74 -23.18 21.90
N ASP A 420 6.06 -23.08 21.73
CA ASP A 420 6.72 -23.73 20.59
C ASP A 420 6.97 -25.23 20.87
N PHE A 421 7.44 -25.57 22.06
CA PHE A 421 7.74 -26.96 22.40
C PHE A 421 6.49 -27.74 22.85
N LEU A 422 5.79 -27.29 23.90
CA LEU A 422 4.65 -28.04 24.43
C LEU A 422 3.44 -28.00 23.48
N LEU A 423 2.95 -26.81 23.12
CA LEU A 423 1.73 -26.67 22.32
C LEU A 423 1.95 -27.08 20.86
N CYS A 424 2.89 -26.43 20.16
CA CYS A 424 3.14 -26.73 18.74
C CYS A 424 3.90 -28.07 18.55
N GLY A 425 4.80 -28.41 19.47
CA GLY A 425 5.64 -29.61 19.34
C GLY A 425 4.98 -30.91 19.83
N ILE A 426 4.18 -30.88 20.91
CA ILE A 426 3.61 -32.10 21.53
C ILE A 426 2.08 -32.15 21.37
N VAL A 427 1.37 -31.10 21.79
CA VAL A 427 -0.10 -31.12 21.83
C VAL A 427 -0.69 -31.12 20.42
N GLN A 428 -0.19 -30.26 19.52
CA GLN A 428 -0.67 -30.16 18.15
C GLN A 428 -0.58 -31.49 17.38
N PRO A 429 0.55 -32.23 17.35
CA PRO A 429 0.60 -33.51 16.65
C PRO A 429 -0.29 -34.58 17.30
N ILE A 430 -0.44 -34.59 18.62
CA ILE A 430 -1.38 -35.51 19.30
C ILE A 430 -2.82 -35.20 18.87
N LEU A 431 -3.22 -33.93 18.85
CA LEU A 431 -4.55 -33.51 18.39
C LEU A 431 -4.79 -33.86 16.92
N VAL A 432 -3.78 -33.71 16.06
CA VAL A 432 -3.87 -34.12 14.65
C VAL A 432 -4.04 -35.63 14.53
N LEU A 433 -3.34 -36.42 15.33
CA LEU A 433 -3.48 -37.88 15.35
C LEU A 433 -4.89 -38.30 15.81
N ILE A 434 -5.41 -37.65 16.86
CA ILE A 434 -6.79 -37.86 17.33
C ILE A 434 -7.79 -37.47 16.24
N ALA A 435 -7.62 -36.32 15.59
CA ALA A 435 -8.49 -35.86 14.54
C ALA A 435 -8.48 -36.81 13.33
N LEU A 436 -7.32 -37.38 12.97
CA LEU A 436 -7.18 -38.36 11.89
C LEU A 436 -8.01 -39.64 12.13
N ILE A 437 -8.21 -40.02 13.40
CA ILE A 437 -9.01 -41.19 13.79
C ILE A 437 -10.48 -40.81 14.01
N ALA A 438 -10.75 -39.70 14.69
CA ALA A 438 -12.10 -39.27 15.03
C ALA A 438 -12.94 -38.84 13.82
N THR A 439 -12.32 -38.18 12.84
CA THR A 439 -13.02 -37.70 11.63
C THR A 439 -13.56 -38.80 10.72
N PRO A 440 -12.85 -39.90 10.41
CA PRO A 440 -13.43 -41.01 9.65
C PRO A 440 -14.46 -41.80 10.47
N ILE A 441 -14.28 -41.95 11.78
CA ILE A 441 -15.27 -42.65 12.61
C ILE A 441 -16.60 -41.87 12.64
N THR A 442 -16.53 -40.56 12.87
CA THR A 442 -17.73 -39.70 12.90
C THR A 442 -18.43 -39.64 11.53
N SER A 443 -17.68 -39.61 10.42
CA SER A 443 -18.28 -39.64 9.08
C SER A 443 -18.96 -40.98 8.78
N VAL A 444 -18.34 -42.11 9.15
CA VAL A 444 -18.96 -43.44 9.01
C VAL A 444 -20.24 -43.54 9.85
N LEU A 445 -20.24 -43.06 11.09
CA LEU A 445 -21.43 -43.04 11.94
C LEU A 445 -22.57 -42.19 11.34
N LEU A 446 -22.25 -41.02 10.77
CA LEU A 446 -23.24 -40.17 10.08
C LEU A 446 -23.83 -40.85 8.85
N VAL A 447 -23.01 -41.56 8.06
CA VAL A 447 -23.49 -42.32 6.90
C VAL A 447 -24.40 -43.47 7.33
N ILE A 448 -24.03 -44.22 8.37
CA ILE A 448 -24.87 -45.30 8.92
C ILE A 448 -26.21 -44.74 9.39
N TYR A 449 -26.21 -43.62 10.12
CA TYR A 449 -27.43 -42.94 10.57
C TYR A 449 -28.30 -42.52 9.38
N ALA A 450 -27.73 -41.89 8.37
CA ALA A 450 -28.45 -41.45 7.17
C ALA A 450 -29.07 -42.63 6.41
N LEU A 451 -28.34 -43.74 6.27
CA LEU A 451 -28.85 -44.96 5.64
C LEU A 451 -29.99 -45.58 6.45
N LEU A 452 -29.83 -45.74 7.76
CA LEU A 452 -30.89 -46.24 8.65
C LEU A 452 -32.14 -45.37 8.58
N HIS A 453 -31.99 -44.05 8.57
CA HIS A 453 -33.11 -43.12 8.42
C HIS A 453 -33.81 -43.28 7.06
N ARG A 454 -33.06 -43.36 5.96
CA ARG A 454 -33.60 -43.57 4.61
C ARG A 454 -34.35 -44.89 4.48
N TYR A 455 -33.78 -45.99 4.99
CA TYR A 455 -34.38 -47.32 4.90
C TYR A 455 -35.57 -47.48 5.84
N SER A 456 -35.50 -46.99 7.08
CA SER A 456 -36.63 -47.01 8.00
C SER A 456 -37.80 -46.21 7.45
N ARG A 457 -37.56 -45.04 6.86
CA ARG A 457 -38.61 -44.26 6.20
C ARG A 457 -39.17 -44.98 4.98
N GLY A 458 -38.32 -45.53 4.13
CA GLY A 458 -38.77 -46.31 2.96
C GLY A 458 -39.54 -47.57 3.35
N MET A 459 -39.16 -48.26 4.42
CA MET A 459 -39.88 -49.40 4.96
C MET A 459 -41.22 -48.98 5.53
N TYR A 460 -41.26 -47.89 6.31
CA TYR A 460 -42.49 -47.29 6.81
C TYR A 460 -43.45 -46.94 5.67
N ASP A 461 -42.97 -46.27 4.63
CA ASP A 461 -43.80 -45.87 3.47
C ASP A 461 -44.32 -47.10 2.70
N ARG A 462 -43.49 -48.14 2.51
CA ARG A 462 -43.94 -49.41 1.87
C ARG A 462 -44.98 -50.15 2.70
N ILE A 463 -44.75 -50.25 4.02
CA ILE A 463 -45.68 -50.87 4.98
C ILE A 463 -47.00 -50.10 4.95
N MET A 464 -46.95 -48.78 5.11
CA MET A 464 -48.11 -47.89 5.09
C MET A 464 -48.88 -48.03 3.76
N TYR A 465 -48.17 -48.05 2.63
CA TYR A 465 -48.80 -48.17 1.32
C TYR A 465 -49.48 -49.53 1.11
N HIS A 466 -48.78 -50.64 1.34
CA HIS A 466 -49.30 -51.97 1.01
C HIS A 466 -50.33 -52.50 2.02
N LEU A 467 -50.16 -52.20 3.31
CA LEU A 467 -51.06 -52.69 4.36
C LEU A 467 -52.28 -51.79 4.54
N ILE A 468 -52.07 -50.46 4.56
CA ILE A 468 -53.12 -49.51 4.93
C ILE A 468 -53.71 -48.86 3.68
N ILE A 469 -52.91 -48.13 2.90
CA ILE A 469 -53.45 -47.27 1.83
C ILE A 469 -54.06 -48.10 0.68
N LYS A 470 -53.36 -49.12 0.16
CA LYS A 470 -53.80 -49.92 -1.00
C LYS A 470 -55.15 -50.62 -0.79
N HIS A 471 -55.43 -51.09 0.43
CA HIS A 471 -56.62 -51.88 0.72
C HIS A 471 -57.74 -51.09 1.40
N ARG A 472 -57.46 -49.94 2.02
CA ARG A 472 -58.43 -49.16 2.81
C ARG A 472 -58.67 -47.73 2.32
N ALA A 473 -57.84 -47.17 1.44
CA ALA A 473 -58.01 -45.79 1.00
C ALA A 473 -59.16 -45.64 -0.02
N ARG A 474 -60.08 -44.71 0.26
CA ARG A 474 -61.06 -44.19 -0.70
C ARG A 474 -60.68 -42.78 -1.10
N VAL A 475 -61.04 -42.39 -2.32
CA VAL A 475 -60.86 -41.00 -2.80
C VAL A 475 -61.75 -40.10 -1.93
N PRO A 476 -61.17 -39.15 -1.16
CA PRO A 476 -61.95 -38.28 -0.31
C PRO A 476 -62.74 -37.27 -1.16
N ALA A 477 -63.99 -37.00 -0.78
CA ALA A 477 -64.86 -36.05 -1.47
C ALA A 477 -64.46 -34.59 -1.20
N HIS A 478 -63.80 -34.33 -0.06
CA HIS A 478 -63.33 -33.01 0.38
C HIS A 478 -61.95 -33.13 1.03
N ASP A 479 -61.18 -32.04 1.04
CA ASP A 479 -59.86 -32.00 1.67
C ASP A 479 -59.98 -32.15 3.18
N GLY A 480 -59.22 -33.10 3.75
CA GLY A 480 -59.17 -33.35 5.19
C GLY A 480 -57.73 -33.33 5.72
N PHE A 481 -57.58 -33.36 7.05
CA PHE A 481 -56.26 -33.32 7.70
C PHE A 481 -55.31 -34.45 7.26
N LEU A 482 -55.85 -35.61 6.87
CA LEU A 482 -55.05 -36.77 6.43
C LEU A 482 -54.69 -36.79 4.94
N ALA A 483 -55.50 -36.20 4.07
CA ALA A 483 -55.29 -36.27 2.62
C ALA A 483 -55.97 -35.09 1.91
N ARG A 484 -55.24 -34.50 0.95
CA ARG A 484 -55.68 -33.40 0.08
C ARG A 484 -55.77 -33.91 -1.36
N ARG A 485 -56.83 -33.55 -2.08
CA ARG A 485 -57.03 -33.96 -3.48
C ARG A 485 -56.22 -33.06 -4.43
N ILE A 486 -55.46 -33.67 -5.33
CA ILE A 486 -54.51 -32.98 -6.24
C ILE A 486 -54.95 -33.00 -7.72
N ALA A 487 -56.03 -33.73 -8.08
CA ALA A 487 -56.62 -33.72 -9.43
C ALA A 487 -58.10 -34.19 -9.44
N GLY A 488 -58.91 -33.63 -10.37
CA GLY A 488 -60.35 -33.95 -10.61
C GLY A 488 -61.13 -32.78 -11.22
N PRO A 489 -62.38 -32.97 -11.70
CA PRO A 489 -63.19 -31.88 -12.22
C PRO A 489 -63.43 -30.83 -11.11
N GLY A 490 -63.10 -29.57 -11.39
CA GLY A 490 -62.99 -28.47 -10.41
C GLY A 490 -61.55 -28.12 -9.97
N LEU A 491 -60.52 -28.79 -10.50
CA LEU A 491 -59.09 -28.52 -10.29
C LEU A 491 -58.37 -28.34 -11.65
N ALA A 492 -58.73 -27.32 -12.42
CA ALA A 492 -58.07 -27.03 -13.70
C ALA A 492 -56.60 -26.59 -13.47
N ALA A 493 -55.66 -27.11 -14.28
CA ALA A 493 -54.24 -26.76 -14.24
C ALA A 493 -53.94 -25.36 -14.82
N GLU A 494 -54.86 -24.87 -15.65
CA GLU A 494 -54.88 -23.50 -16.18
C GLU A 494 -55.91 -22.72 -15.36
N TYR A 495 -55.39 -21.85 -14.50
CA TYR A 495 -56.18 -20.90 -13.73
C TYR A 495 -55.59 -19.51 -13.94
N PHE A 496 -56.46 -18.52 -13.97
CA PHE A 496 -56.08 -17.11 -14.08
C PHE A 496 -56.17 -16.43 -12.71
N TYR A 497 -55.42 -15.35 -12.55
CA TYR A 497 -55.53 -14.49 -11.37
C TYR A 497 -56.31 -13.23 -11.76
N GLN A 498 -57.39 -12.97 -11.03
CA GLN A 498 -58.14 -11.73 -11.14
C GLN A 498 -57.58 -10.73 -10.12
N VAL A 499 -57.11 -9.59 -10.62
CA VAL A 499 -56.58 -8.45 -9.85
C VAL A 499 -57.62 -7.34 -9.84
N ALA A 500 -57.64 -6.49 -8.81
CA ALA A 500 -58.58 -5.37 -8.77
C ALA A 500 -58.15 -4.24 -9.72
N SER A 501 -59.10 -3.58 -10.40
CA SER A 501 -58.83 -2.45 -11.31
C SER A 501 -57.91 -1.36 -10.72
N PRO A 502 -58.07 -0.94 -9.45
CA PRO A 502 -57.18 0.06 -8.84
C PRO A 502 -55.73 -0.41 -8.68
N GLU A 503 -55.49 -1.70 -8.47
CA GLU A 503 -54.14 -2.26 -8.30
C GLU A 503 -53.38 -2.26 -9.63
N VAL A 504 -54.10 -2.53 -10.72
CA VAL A 504 -53.57 -2.43 -12.09
C VAL A 504 -53.21 -0.98 -12.44
N LEU A 505 -54.04 -0.02 -12.05
CA LEU A 505 -53.78 1.41 -12.27
C LEU A 505 -52.60 1.91 -11.42
N ALA A 506 -52.46 1.44 -10.18
CA ALA A 506 -51.31 1.76 -9.33
C ALA A 506 -50.01 1.18 -9.91
N ALA A 507 -50.05 -0.02 -10.47
CA ALA A 507 -48.93 -0.60 -11.19
C ALA A 507 -48.56 0.24 -12.44
N LEU A 508 -49.57 0.68 -13.21
CA LEU A 508 -49.37 1.57 -14.35
C LEU A 508 -48.75 2.91 -13.92
N GLU A 509 -49.22 3.52 -12.83
CA GLU A 509 -48.64 4.74 -12.26
C GLU A 509 -47.16 4.55 -11.88
N SER A 510 -46.82 3.41 -11.28
CA SER A 510 -45.42 3.10 -10.93
C SER A 510 -44.51 2.99 -12.16
N LEU A 511 -45.02 2.45 -13.28
CA LEU A 511 -44.27 2.35 -14.53
C LEU A 511 -44.08 3.73 -15.17
N ILE A 512 -45.10 4.58 -15.13
CA ILE A 512 -45.02 5.95 -15.64
C ILE A 512 -44.00 6.75 -14.83
N GLU A 513 -43.98 6.60 -13.51
CA GLU A 513 -42.97 7.23 -12.66
C GLU A 513 -41.56 6.69 -12.95
N GLN A 514 -41.39 5.39 -13.22
CA GLN A 514 -40.09 4.85 -13.66
C GLN A 514 -39.63 5.47 -15.00
N ASN A 515 -40.55 5.69 -15.93
CA ASN A 515 -40.25 6.36 -17.20
C ASN A 515 -39.88 7.83 -16.99
N GLU A 516 -40.59 8.53 -16.10
CA GLU A 516 -40.25 9.89 -15.65
C GLU A 516 -38.82 9.93 -15.08
N LEU A 517 -38.46 9.01 -14.19
CA LEU A 517 -37.12 8.94 -13.59
C LEU A 517 -36.01 8.71 -14.64
N LYS A 518 -36.26 7.88 -15.66
CA LYS A 518 -35.30 7.66 -16.75
C LYS A 518 -35.07 8.94 -17.57
N VAL A 519 -36.14 9.63 -17.95
CA VAL A 519 -36.04 10.87 -18.73
C VAL A 519 -35.42 11.99 -17.89
N TYR A 520 -35.86 12.13 -16.63
CA TYR A 520 -35.31 13.09 -15.68
C TYR A 520 -33.81 12.89 -15.47
N ARG A 521 -33.35 11.64 -15.35
CA ARG A 521 -31.92 11.32 -15.26
C ARG A 521 -31.16 11.88 -16.45
N SER A 522 -31.58 11.55 -17.67
CA SER A 522 -30.90 12.00 -18.89
C SER A 522 -30.89 13.53 -19.00
N TYR A 523 -32.01 14.18 -18.69
CA TYR A 523 -32.13 15.64 -18.69
C TYR A 523 -31.18 16.32 -17.69
N ILE A 524 -31.15 15.84 -16.44
CA ILE A 524 -30.27 16.41 -15.41
C ILE A 524 -28.80 16.08 -15.69
N GLU A 525 -28.47 14.88 -16.19
CA GLU A 525 -27.10 14.55 -16.60
C GLU A 525 -26.60 15.50 -17.71
N GLN A 526 -27.45 15.86 -18.68
CA GLN A 526 -27.11 16.89 -19.68
C GLN A 526 -26.87 18.26 -19.04
N ILE A 527 -27.73 18.70 -18.11
CA ILE A 527 -27.54 19.98 -17.40
C ILE A 527 -26.25 19.99 -16.57
N LEU A 528 -25.94 18.89 -15.88
CA LEU A 528 -24.74 18.78 -15.05
C LEU A 528 -23.45 18.76 -15.89
N ASN A 529 -23.50 18.23 -17.11
CA ASN A 529 -22.37 18.23 -18.03
C ASN A 529 -22.17 19.56 -18.76
N LYS A 530 -23.20 20.40 -18.87
CA LYS A 530 -23.14 21.69 -19.57
C LYS A 530 -21.99 22.60 -19.12
N PRO A 531 -21.67 22.78 -17.82
CA PRO A 531 -20.51 23.58 -17.41
C PRO A 531 -19.17 23.03 -17.92
N LEU A 532 -19.03 21.70 -18.02
CA LEU A 532 -17.83 21.07 -18.60
C LEU A 532 -17.73 21.36 -20.10
N GLU A 533 -18.87 21.31 -20.80
CA GLU A 533 -18.96 21.67 -22.22
C GLU A 533 -18.69 23.16 -22.44
N ASP A 534 -19.28 24.05 -21.65
CA ASP A 534 -19.06 25.50 -21.71
C ASP A 534 -17.60 25.84 -21.43
N TYR A 535 -16.96 25.18 -20.46
CA TYR A 535 -15.53 25.36 -20.21
C TYR A 535 -14.67 24.80 -21.35
N ARG A 536 -15.04 23.64 -21.92
CA ARG A 536 -14.35 23.10 -23.11
C ARG A 536 -14.48 24.05 -24.29
N MET A 537 -15.67 24.59 -24.54
CA MET A 537 -15.88 25.59 -25.59
C MET A 537 -15.07 26.85 -25.33
N PHE A 538 -15.07 27.39 -24.11
CA PHE A 538 -14.24 28.55 -23.75
C PHE A 538 -12.74 28.25 -23.93
N PHE A 539 -12.30 27.08 -23.48
CA PHE A 539 -10.90 26.66 -23.59
C PHE A 539 -10.50 26.46 -25.04
N ASP A 540 -11.37 25.85 -25.84
CA ASP A 540 -11.17 25.72 -27.28
C ASP A 540 -11.19 27.11 -27.93
N GLU A 541 -12.14 28.00 -27.65
CA GLU A 541 -12.14 29.35 -28.22
C GLU A 541 -10.88 30.17 -27.86
N ALA A 542 -10.39 30.07 -26.63
CA ALA A 542 -9.21 30.79 -26.15
C ALA A 542 -7.87 30.13 -26.57
N PHE A 543 -7.82 28.81 -26.66
CA PHE A 543 -6.58 28.03 -26.81
C PHE A 543 -6.52 27.13 -28.05
N LYS A 544 -7.55 27.11 -28.90
CA LYS A 544 -7.55 26.47 -30.23
C LYS A 544 -6.43 26.94 -31.15
N PRO A 545 -6.01 28.23 -31.15
CA PRO A 545 -4.82 28.66 -31.90
C PRO A 545 -3.53 27.98 -31.39
N PHE A 546 -3.50 27.59 -30.12
CA PHE A 546 -2.36 26.95 -29.47
C PHE A 546 -2.48 25.42 -29.42
N SER A 547 -3.58 24.83 -29.92
CA SER A 547 -3.92 23.40 -29.92
C SER A 547 -3.62 22.65 -28.60
N VAL A 548 -3.70 23.36 -27.48
CA VAL A 548 -3.67 22.76 -26.14
C VAL A 548 -4.98 22.01 -25.96
N LYS A 549 -4.95 20.80 -25.41
CA LYS A 549 -6.15 20.06 -25.02
C LYS A 549 -6.39 20.23 -23.53
N VAL A 550 -7.66 20.22 -23.13
CA VAL A 550 -8.03 20.27 -21.72
C VAL A 550 -7.51 19.01 -21.00
N GLN A 551 -6.50 19.18 -20.15
CA GLN A 551 -5.91 18.08 -19.39
C GLN A 551 -6.85 17.67 -18.24
N SER A 552 -7.32 16.42 -18.29
CA SER A 552 -8.24 15.84 -17.29
C SER A 552 -7.52 15.25 -16.07
N MET A 553 -6.32 15.72 -15.76
CA MET A 553 -5.54 15.24 -14.62
C MET A 553 -6.09 15.82 -13.30
N HIS A 554 -6.10 15.01 -12.24
CA HIS A 554 -6.51 15.46 -10.91
C HIS A 554 -5.66 16.65 -10.44
N GLY A 555 -6.32 17.75 -10.05
CA GLY A 555 -5.69 18.97 -9.56
C GLY A 555 -5.81 20.19 -10.48
N THR A 556 -6.13 20.03 -11.77
CA THR A 556 -6.40 21.17 -12.68
C THR A 556 -7.79 21.77 -12.40
N VAL A 557 -8.07 22.99 -12.89
CA VAL A 557 -9.40 23.63 -12.72
C VAL A 557 -10.49 22.76 -13.37
N TYR A 558 -10.23 22.23 -14.56
CA TYR A 558 -11.12 21.31 -15.24
C TYR A 558 -11.25 19.97 -14.50
N GLY A 559 -10.14 19.41 -14.00
CA GLY A 559 -10.16 18.18 -13.21
C GLY A 559 -10.99 18.32 -11.92
N ARG A 560 -10.84 19.44 -11.19
CA ARG A 560 -11.67 19.74 -10.01
C ARG A 560 -13.15 19.90 -10.34
N MET A 561 -13.46 20.54 -11.48
CA MET A 561 -14.84 20.69 -11.92
C MET A 561 -15.44 19.34 -12.34
N ASN A 562 -14.67 18.51 -13.03
CA ASN A 562 -15.05 17.16 -13.41
C ASN A 562 -15.29 16.29 -12.17
N ASP A 563 -14.43 16.37 -11.15
CA ASP A 563 -14.58 15.65 -9.88
C ASP A 563 -15.88 16.04 -9.14
N VAL A 564 -16.25 17.33 -9.17
CA VAL A 564 -17.50 17.85 -8.58
C VAL A 564 -18.72 17.37 -9.39
N VAL A 565 -18.68 17.47 -10.72
CA VAL A 565 -19.75 16.99 -11.61
C VAL A 565 -19.95 15.48 -11.46
N ASP A 566 -18.87 14.69 -11.44
CA ASP A 566 -18.91 13.25 -11.21
C ASP A 566 -19.47 12.91 -9.83
N GLY A 567 -19.15 13.72 -8.81
CA GLY A 567 -19.76 13.62 -7.48
C GLY A 567 -21.27 13.82 -7.51
N HIS A 568 -21.75 14.86 -8.21
CA HIS A 568 -23.18 15.13 -8.36
C HIS A 568 -23.90 14.08 -9.20
N ILE A 569 -23.30 13.59 -10.28
CA ILE A 569 -23.85 12.51 -11.12
C ILE A 569 -23.97 11.22 -10.29
N LYS A 570 -22.95 10.88 -9.47
CA LYS A 570 -23.02 9.72 -8.58
C LYS A 570 -24.14 9.87 -7.54
N ASN A 571 -24.29 11.06 -6.94
CA ASN A 571 -25.37 11.31 -5.99
C ASN A 571 -26.74 11.18 -6.67
N LEU A 572 -26.92 11.83 -7.82
CA LEU A 572 -28.14 11.74 -8.65
C LEU A 572 -28.49 10.29 -8.96
N ARG A 573 -27.54 9.52 -9.51
CA ARG A 573 -27.74 8.10 -9.83
C ARG A 573 -28.13 7.30 -8.61
N SER A 574 -27.50 7.53 -7.45
CA SER A 574 -27.85 6.82 -6.21
C SER A 574 -29.24 7.20 -5.69
N THR A 575 -29.68 8.46 -5.83
CA THR A 575 -31.02 8.89 -5.41
C THR A 575 -32.10 8.33 -6.32
N ILE A 576 -31.82 8.28 -7.63
CA ILE A 576 -32.72 7.70 -8.63
C ILE A 576 -32.80 6.19 -8.46
N GLU A 577 -31.67 5.52 -8.24
CA GLU A 577 -31.63 4.07 -8.03
C GLU A 577 -32.46 3.68 -6.80
N LYS A 578 -32.27 4.36 -5.65
CA LYS A 578 -33.09 4.17 -4.45
C LYS A 578 -34.59 4.34 -4.72
N ARG A 579 -34.99 5.38 -5.46
CA ARG A 579 -36.40 5.59 -5.81
C ARG A 579 -36.89 4.53 -6.79
N SER A 580 -36.07 4.15 -7.76
CA SER A 580 -36.41 3.14 -8.75
C SER A 580 -36.58 1.76 -8.12
N ASP A 581 -35.77 1.41 -7.12
CA ASP A 581 -35.87 0.15 -6.40
C ASP A 581 -37.19 0.07 -5.60
N LEU A 582 -37.62 1.18 -4.98
CA LEU A 582 -38.93 1.27 -4.31
C LEU A 582 -40.12 1.11 -5.28
N LEU A 583 -39.93 1.43 -6.56
CA LEU A 583 -40.96 1.35 -7.59
C LEU A 583 -40.92 0.02 -8.36
N ARG A 584 -39.91 -0.83 -8.15
CA ARG A 584 -39.79 -2.10 -8.89
C ARG A 584 -40.84 -3.09 -8.43
N LEU A 585 -41.71 -3.45 -9.37
CA LEU A 585 -42.62 -4.57 -9.19
C LEU A 585 -41.83 -5.88 -9.36
N HIS A 586 -41.77 -6.69 -8.30
CA HIS A 586 -41.18 -8.02 -8.38
C HIS A 586 -42.01 -8.89 -9.32
N ARG A 587 -41.45 -9.19 -10.50
CA ARG A 587 -42.09 -10.06 -11.50
C ARG A 587 -42.21 -11.47 -10.93
N SER A 588 -43.39 -11.82 -10.44
CA SER A 588 -43.69 -13.19 -10.03
C SER A 588 -43.71 -14.12 -11.24
N SER A 589 -43.41 -15.41 -11.05
CA SER A 589 -43.44 -16.42 -12.11
C SER A 589 -44.84 -16.67 -12.72
N HIS A 590 -45.85 -15.89 -12.34
CA HIS A 590 -47.25 -16.03 -12.74
C HIS A 590 -47.83 -14.79 -13.44
N HIS A 591 -46.97 -13.84 -13.81
CA HIS A 591 -47.36 -12.58 -14.46
C HIS A 591 -48.18 -12.78 -15.76
N ASP A 592 -47.87 -13.85 -16.49
CA ASP A 592 -48.54 -14.22 -17.75
C ASP A 592 -49.99 -14.71 -17.57
N ARG A 593 -50.42 -14.95 -16.31
CA ARG A 593 -51.74 -15.52 -15.98
C ARG A 593 -52.69 -14.50 -15.34
N ILE A 594 -52.35 -13.23 -15.34
CA ILE A 594 -53.19 -12.16 -14.79
C ILE A 594 -54.16 -11.69 -15.88
N ARG A 595 -55.47 -11.68 -15.58
CA ARG A 595 -56.52 -11.20 -16.50
C ARG A 595 -57.61 -10.46 -15.74
N LEU A 596 -58.34 -9.60 -16.46
CA LEU A 596 -59.47 -8.83 -15.92
C LEU A 596 -60.80 -9.30 -16.52
N THR A 597 -61.90 -8.94 -15.87
CA THR A 597 -63.23 -9.06 -16.45
C THR A 597 -63.41 -8.04 -17.58
N GLU A 598 -64.34 -8.28 -18.50
CA GLU A 598 -64.60 -7.35 -19.62
C GLU A 598 -64.98 -5.93 -19.12
N SER A 599 -65.75 -5.83 -18.04
CA SER A 599 -66.11 -4.55 -17.42
C SER A 599 -64.92 -3.86 -16.76
N ASP A 600 -64.04 -4.62 -16.08
CA ASP A 600 -62.87 -4.07 -15.41
C ASP A 600 -61.79 -3.66 -16.41
N LEU A 601 -61.59 -4.44 -17.47
CA LEU A 601 -60.63 -4.16 -18.52
C LEU A 601 -60.99 -2.88 -19.29
N THR A 602 -62.27 -2.70 -19.63
CA THR A 602 -62.74 -1.48 -20.29
C THR A 602 -62.60 -0.26 -19.37
N ALA A 603 -62.89 -0.39 -18.08
CA ALA A 603 -62.66 0.67 -17.09
C ALA A 603 -61.16 1.03 -16.96
N VAL A 604 -60.28 0.03 -16.83
CA VAL A 604 -58.82 0.24 -16.72
C VAL A 604 -58.24 0.87 -17.98
N LEU A 605 -58.72 0.51 -19.18
CA LEU A 605 -58.25 1.14 -20.42
C LEU A 605 -58.68 2.60 -20.50
N ILE A 606 -59.91 2.94 -20.13
CA ILE A 606 -60.39 4.33 -20.11
C ILE A 606 -59.62 5.16 -19.08
N GLU A 607 -59.54 4.68 -17.84
CA GLU A 607 -58.86 5.38 -16.75
C GLU A 607 -57.34 5.45 -16.96
N GLY A 608 -56.74 4.38 -17.47
CA GLY A 608 -55.32 4.34 -17.85
C GLY A 608 -54.99 5.32 -18.98
N THR A 609 -55.87 5.45 -19.97
CA THR A 609 -55.71 6.45 -21.05
C THR A 609 -55.74 7.87 -20.49
N GLN A 610 -56.69 8.19 -19.60
CA GLN A 610 -56.77 9.50 -18.94
C GLN A 610 -55.54 9.78 -18.07
N LEU A 611 -55.02 8.75 -17.39
CA LEU A 611 -53.83 8.86 -16.54
C LEU A 611 -52.60 9.17 -17.39
N VAL A 612 -52.40 8.43 -18.48
CA VAL A 612 -51.30 8.64 -19.44
C VAL A 612 -51.41 10.03 -20.10
N GLU A 613 -52.59 10.40 -20.60
CA GLU A 613 -52.86 11.70 -21.24
C GLU A 613 -52.56 12.89 -20.29
N LYS A 614 -52.82 12.74 -18.99
CA LYS A 614 -52.54 13.79 -18.01
C LYS A 614 -51.07 13.85 -17.63
N TRP A 615 -50.42 12.71 -17.40
CA TRP A 615 -49.08 12.65 -16.80
C TRP A 615 -47.95 12.80 -17.82
N TYR A 616 -48.07 12.18 -19.01
CA TYR A 616 -46.99 12.23 -20.00
C TYR A 616 -46.70 13.65 -20.48
N PRO A 617 -47.70 14.48 -20.88
CA PRO A 617 -47.45 15.86 -21.28
C PRO A 617 -46.91 16.73 -20.14
N GLN A 618 -47.39 16.54 -18.91
CA GLN A 618 -47.06 17.39 -17.77
C GLN A 618 -45.70 17.08 -17.14
N ARG A 619 -45.32 15.80 -17.07
CA ARG A 619 -44.15 15.34 -16.32
C ARG A 619 -43.04 14.76 -17.17
N ILE A 620 -43.34 14.15 -18.31
CA ILE A 620 -42.34 13.47 -19.13
C ILE A 620 -41.93 14.36 -20.30
N PHE A 621 -42.90 14.85 -21.06
CA PHE A 621 -42.64 15.69 -22.24
C PHE A 621 -42.09 17.07 -21.88
N SER A 622 -42.27 17.53 -20.64
CA SER A 622 -41.63 18.74 -20.13
C SER A 622 -40.09 18.66 -20.13
N TYR A 623 -39.53 17.45 -20.09
CA TYR A 623 -38.08 17.23 -20.09
C TYR A 623 -37.51 16.86 -21.47
N LEU A 624 -38.36 16.66 -22.48
CA LEU A 624 -37.95 16.21 -23.82
C LEU A 624 -37.94 17.36 -24.83
N ASN A 625 -36.95 17.33 -25.72
CA ASN A 625 -36.89 18.24 -26.86
C ASN A 625 -37.81 17.76 -28.00
N LYS A 626 -38.18 18.67 -28.93
CA LYS A 626 -39.07 18.34 -30.08
C LYS A 626 -38.60 17.12 -30.89
N ASN A 627 -37.29 17.01 -31.13
CA ASN A 627 -36.69 15.88 -31.87
C ASN A 627 -36.71 14.57 -31.06
N GLU A 628 -36.66 14.65 -29.73
CA GLU A 628 -36.72 13.48 -28.85
C GLU A 628 -38.17 12.99 -28.67
N LEU A 629 -39.13 13.92 -28.75
CA LEU A 629 -40.56 13.58 -28.76
C LEU A 629 -40.94 12.80 -30.02
N GLU A 630 -40.45 13.20 -31.19
CA GLU A 630 -40.63 12.43 -32.43
C GLU A 630 -39.97 11.04 -32.34
N LYS A 631 -38.77 10.95 -31.76
CA LYS A 631 -38.11 9.66 -31.50
C LYS A 631 -38.91 8.79 -30.54
N PHE A 632 -39.47 9.35 -29.48
CA PHE A 632 -40.28 8.60 -28.52
C PHE A 632 -41.49 7.93 -29.19
N TRP A 633 -42.25 8.67 -30.00
CA TRP A 633 -43.39 8.09 -30.72
C TRP A 633 -42.96 7.03 -31.75
N ASN A 634 -41.80 7.22 -32.39
CA ASN A 634 -41.22 6.23 -33.31
C ASN A 634 -40.73 4.96 -32.58
N ASP A 635 -40.10 5.08 -31.42
CA ASP A 635 -39.59 3.93 -30.64
C ASP A 635 -40.74 3.01 -30.16
N TYR A 636 -41.91 3.60 -29.93
CA TYR A 636 -43.12 2.85 -29.59
C TYR A 636 -43.95 2.44 -30.82
N ASP A 637 -43.58 2.76 -32.06
CA ASP A 637 -44.39 2.56 -33.27
C ASP A 637 -45.83 3.10 -33.11
N LEU A 638 -45.97 4.37 -32.77
CA LEU A 638 -47.27 5.03 -32.53
C LEU A 638 -47.38 6.38 -33.23
N GLU A 639 -48.60 6.78 -33.58
CA GLU A 639 -48.89 8.14 -34.05
C GLU A 639 -48.84 9.15 -32.89
N PRO A 640 -48.45 10.42 -33.14
CA PRO A 640 -48.42 11.44 -32.10
C PRO A 640 -49.81 11.64 -31.46
N ASN A 641 -49.85 11.59 -30.13
CA ASN A 641 -51.07 11.71 -29.31
C ASN A 641 -52.02 10.49 -29.34
N ASP A 642 -51.57 9.32 -29.79
CA ASP A 642 -52.34 8.08 -29.62
C ASP A 642 -52.20 7.51 -28.20
N TRP A 643 -52.93 8.11 -27.26
CA TRP A 643 -52.85 7.79 -25.83
C TRP A 643 -53.42 6.42 -25.45
N LEU A 644 -54.45 5.97 -26.17
CA LEU A 644 -55.08 4.67 -25.93
C LEU A 644 -54.12 3.54 -26.30
N SER A 645 -53.51 3.64 -27.48
CA SER A 645 -52.53 2.65 -27.93
C SER A 645 -51.28 2.68 -27.04
N LEU A 646 -50.85 3.86 -26.57
CA LEU A 646 -49.75 3.97 -25.61
C LEU A 646 -50.07 3.31 -24.26
N ALA A 647 -51.25 3.59 -23.69
CA ALA A 647 -51.69 2.95 -22.45
C ALA A 647 -51.79 1.43 -22.59
N SER A 648 -52.30 0.93 -23.72
CA SER A 648 -52.40 -0.51 -23.98
C SER A 648 -51.02 -1.18 -24.13
N LYS A 649 -50.06 -0.54 -24.80
CA LYS A 649 -48.67 -1.02 -24.93
C LYS A 649 -47.96 -1.03 -23.56
N LEU A 650 -48.16 -0.02 -22.73
CA LEU A 650 -47.58 0.04 -21.38
C LEU A 650 -48.15 -1.06 -20.48
N LEU A 651 -49.44 -1.36 -20.58
CA LEU A 651 -50.06 -2.47 -19.85
C LEU A 651 -49.54 -3.84 -20.33
N GLN A 652 -49.28 -4.01 -21.63
CA GLN A 652 -48.64 -5.22 -22.16
C GLN A 652 -47.18 -5.37 -21.72
N GLU A 653 -46.43 -4.27 -21.62
CA GLU A 653 -45.05 -4.25 -21.12
C GLU A 653 -45.00 -4.59 -19.62
N LEU A 654 -45.98 -4.11 -18.85
CA LEU A 654 -46.10 -4.42 -17.44
C LEU A 654 -46.49 -5.88 -17.25
N PHE A 655 -47.57 -6.33 -17.90
CA PHE A 655 -48.16 -7.66 -17.75
C PHE A 655 -47.63 -8.74 -18.67
N CYS A 656 -48.32 -8.92 -19.78
CA CYS A 656 -48.00 -9.81 -20.86
C CYS A 656 -48.85 -9.36 -22.06
N ARG A 657 -48.52 -9.83 -23.26
CA ARG A 657 -49.32 -9.51 -24.46
C ARG A 657 -50.78 -10.00 -24.33
N ASP A 658 -51.00 -11.09 -23.59
CA ASP A 658 -52.31 -11.71 -23.41
C ASP A 658 -53.18 -11.01 -22.35
N PHE A 659 -52.67 -9.98 -21.66
CA PHE A 659 -53.41 -9.26 -20.63
C PHE A 659 -54.67 -8.54 -21.15
N LEU A 660 -54.66 -8.12 -22.42
CA LEU A 660 -55.80 -7.46 -23.06
C LEU A 660 -56.92 -8.44 -23.46
N THR A 661 -56.76 -9.74 -23.21
CA THR A 661 -57.84 -10.71 -23.40
C THR A 661 -58.69 -10.82 -22.12
N PRO A 662 -60.00 -10.52 -22.17
CA PRO A 662 -60.86 -10.60 -21.00
C PRO A 662 -61.08 -12.07 -20.58
N LEU A 663 -61.40 -12.28 -19.31
CA LEU A 663 -61.79 -13.60 -18.78
C LEU A 663 -63.10 -14.09 -19.41
N GLU A 664 -63.13 -15.33 -19.88
CA GLU A 664 -64.35 -15.98 -20.39
C GLU A 664 -65.17 -16.60 -19.24
N GLN A 665 -66.48 -16.76 -19.42
CA GLN A 665 -67.37 -17.32 -18.37
C GLN A 665 -67.04 -18.78 -17.99
N THR A 666 -66.23 -19.46 -18.79
CA THR A 666 -65.76 -20.84 -18.56
C THR A 666 -64.42 -20.93 -17.83
N ASP A 667 -63.73 -19.80 -17.61
CA ASP A 667 -62.40 -19.77 -17.00
C ASP A 667 -62.44 -19.92 -15.48
N VAL A 668 -61.49 -20.69 -14.95
CA VAL A 668 -61.28 -20.80 -13.49
C VAL A 668 -60.32 -19.70 -13.06
N PHE A 669 -60.79 -18.76 -12.23
CA PHE A 669 -59.96 -17.67 -11.74
C PHE A 669 -59.92 -17.58 -10.21
N TYR A 670 -58.80 -17.08 -9.69
CA TYR A 670 -58.63 -16.75 -8.28
C TYR A 670 -58.55 -15.23 -8.13
N SER A 671 -59.50 -14.64 -7.39
CA SER A 671 -59.42 -13.22 -7.01
C SER A 671 -58.32 -13.04 -5.97
N LEU A 672 -57.28 -12.31 -6.34
CA LEU A 672 -56.23 -11.91 -5.41
C LEU A 672 -56.80 -10.80 -4.52
N LYS A 673 -57.04 -11.13 -3.25
CA LYS A 673 -57.37 -10.15 -2.21
C LYS A 673 -56.21 -10.11 -1.24
N VAL A 674 -55.61 -8.94 -1.08
CA VAL A 674 -54.52 -8.75 -0.13
C VAL A 674 -55.12 -8.75 1.29
N ASP A 675 -55.00 -9.86 2.01
CA ASP A 675 -55.53 -10.01 3.39
C ASP A 675 -54.86 -9.07 4.42
N HIS A 676 -53.86 -8.28 4.02
CA HIS A 676 -53.10 -7.39 4.90
C HIS A 676 -53.15 -5.91 4.50
N SER A 677 -53.92 -5.54 3.47
CA SER A 677 -54.21 -4.14 3.16
C SER A 677 -55.41 -3.65 3.97
N THR A 678 -55.33 -3.73 5.31
CA THR A 678 -56.19 -2.82 6.07
C THR A 678 -55.64 -1.43 5.80
N VAL A 679 -56.38 -0.62 5.04
CA VAL A 679 -56.07 0.80 4.77
C VAL A 679 -55.70 1.53 6.07
N SER A 680 -56.23 1.08 7.22
CA SER A 680 -55.87 1.56 8.57
C SER A 680 -54.41 1.30 8.98
N LYS A 681 -53.79 0.18 8.62
CA LYS A 681 -52.37 -0.10 8.91
C LYS A 681 -51.45 0.73 8.03
N TYR A 682 -51.81 0.94 6.76
CA TYR A 682 -51.06 1.80 5.86
C TYR A 682 -51.19 3.28 6.27
N ALA A 683 -52.40 3.72 6.64
CA ALA A 683 -52.64 5.03 7.24
C ALA A 683 -51.88 5.22 8.57
N HIS A 684 -51.76 4.17 9.39
CA HIS A 684 -50.98 4.20 10.63
C HIS A 684 -49.47 4.24 10.36
N MET A 685 -48.97 3.57 9.32
CA MET A 685 -47.55 3.63 8.92
C MET A 685 -47.19 5.01 8.33
N ILE A 686 -48.12 5.63 7.59
CA ILE A 686 -48.00 7.03 7.14
C ILE A 686 -48.04 7.98 8.35
N HIS A 687 -48.92 7.74 9.32
CA HIS A 687 -48.99 8.53 10.54
C HIS A 687 -47.78 8.35 11.47
N SER A 688 -47.16 7.16 11.49
CA SER A 688 -46.01 6.83 12.35
C SER A 688 -44.65 7.03 11.68
N ALA A 689 -44.61 7.40 10.40
CA ALA A 689 -43.41 7.69 9.61
C ALA A 689 -42.30 6.61 9.65
N SER A 690 -42.66 5.34 9.82
CA SER A 690 -41.73 4.22 9.91
C SER A 690 -42.07 3.14 8.88
N LEU A 691 -41.53 3.30 7.66
CA LEU A 691 -41.66 2.35 6.55
C LEU A 691 -40.48 1.35 6.60
N HIS A 692 -40.77 0.06 6.58
CA HIS A 692 -39.76 -1.00 6.54
C HIS A 692 -40.19 -2.05 5.51
N ASP A 693 -39.22 -2.62 4.78
CA ASP A 693 -39.44 -3.57 3.69
C ASP A 693 -38.51 -4.76 3.89
N ASP A 694 -39.08 -5.92 4.25
CA ASP A 694 -38.33 -7.11 4.64
C ASP A 694 -38.46 -8.18 3.55
N LEU A 695 -37.83 -8.05 2.36
CA LEU A 695 -37.62 -9.14 1.37
C LEU A 695 -36.75 -8.67 0.16
N ASP A 696 -35.46 -9.07 0.10
CA ASP A 696 -34.77 -9.63 -1.10
C ASP A 696 -33.23 -9.39 -1.17
N VAL A 697 -32.49 -10.45 -1.57
CA VAL A 697 -31.05 -10.44 -1.92
C VAL A 697 -30.75 -11.48 -3.03
N ALA A 698 -30.28 -11.05 -4.22
CA ALA A 698 -29.33 -11.78 -5.10
C ALA A 698 -28.88 -10.96 -6.34
N THR A 699 -27.61 -11.08 -6.73
CA THR A 699 -26.91 -10.37 -7.84
C THR A 699 -26.38 -11.33 -8.92
N SER A 700 -26.19 -10.86 -10.17
CA SER A 700 -25.59 -11.61 -11.29
C SER A 700 -24.48 -10.86 -12.06
N ILE A 701 -23.57 -11.63 -12.68
CA ILE A 701 -22.30 -11.23 -13.33
C ILE A 701 -22.42 -11.24 -14.86
N TYR A 702 -21.74 -10.33 -15.57
CA TYR A 702 -21.64 -10.27 -17.04
C TYR A 702 -20.22 -10.56 -17.57
N LEU A 703 -20.12 -11.10 -18.79
CA LEU A 703 -18.90 -11.20 -19.61
C LEU A 703 -19.07 -10.36 -20.91
N PRO A 704 -18.02 -9.72 -21.44
CA PRO A 704 -18.10 -8.97 -22.70
C PRO A 704 -17.50 -9.71 -23.91
N GLU A 705 -18.03 -9.43 -25.10
CA GLU A 705 -17.52 -9.81 -26.44
C GLU A 705 -16.67 -8.66 -27.03
N THR A 706 -15.62 -8.97 -27.80
CA THR A 706 -14.74 -7.96 -28.43
C THR A 706 -14.60 -8.15 -29.93
N THR A 707 -14.82 -7.08 -30.70
CA THR A 707 -14.51 -6.92 -32.13
C THR A 707 -13.23 -6.09 -32.27
N TYR A 708 -12.26 -6.52 -33.08
CA TYR A 708 -10.92 -5.92 -33.14
C TYR A 708 -10.89 -4.61 -33.93
N THR A 709 -10.22 -3.59 -33.37
CA THR A 709 -9.97 -2.27 -33.98
C THR A 709 -8.46 -2.09 -34.15
N ILE A 710 -8.01 -1.70 -35.36
CA ILE A 710 -6.58 -1.40 -35.62
C ILE A 710 -6.23 -0.10 -34.88
N GLN A 711 -5.21 -0.15 -34.01
CA GLN A 711 -4.82 0.97 -33.16
C GLN A 711 -3.95 1.98 -33.94
N GLN A 712 -4.12 3.27 -33.66
CA GLN A 712 -3.25 4.31 -34.21
C GLN A 712 -1.85 4.21 -33.58
N PRO A 713 -0.78 4.57 -34.32
CA PRO A 713 0.59 4.51 -33.80
C PRO A 713 0.75 5.44 -32.60
N THR A 714 1.18 4.91 -31.46
CA THR A 714 1.48 5.69 -30.26
C THR A 714 2.95 5.54 -29.91
N PHE A 715 3.70 6.64 -29.93
CA PHE A 715 5.05 6.67 -29.37
C PHE A 715 4.97 6.89 -27.87
N ASN A 716 5.53 5.94 -27.10
CA ASN A 716 5.56 6.03 -25.64
C ASN A 716 6.64 7.04 -25.21
N GLU A 717 6.22 8.15 -24.63
CA GLU A 717 7.08 9.28 -24.27
C GLU A 717 8.08 8.93 -23.16
N THR A 718 7.82 7.86 -22.41
CA THR A 718 8.73 7.32 -21.38
C THR A 718 10.06 6.82 -21.94
N ILE A 719 10.12 6.49 -23.24
CA ILE A 719 11.33 6.02 -23.93
C ILE A 719 12.42 7.11 -23.99
N LEU A 720 12.02 8.39 -23.89
CA LEU A 720 12.94 9.52 -23.90
C LEU A 720 13.41 9.91 -22.50
N ASN A 721 12.86 9.31 -21.44
CA ASN A 721 13.18 9.68 -20.06
C ASN A 721 14.45 8.96 -19.56
N PRO A 722 15.57 9.67 -19.32
CA PRO A 722 16.82 9.06 -18.86
C PRO A 722 16.76 8.56 -17.40
N ASN A 723 15.74 8.97 -16.64
CA ASN A 723 15.58 8.63 -15.22
C ASN A 723 14.59 7.48 -14.97
N GLU A 724 13.81 7.07 -15.98
CA GLU A 724 12.83 5.99 -15.81
C GLU A 724 13.49 4.61 -15.95
N THR A 725 13.17 3.72 -15.01
CA THR A 725 13.60 2.32 -15.07
C THR A 725 12.62 1.51 -15.92
N ILE A 726 13.13 0.87 -16.98
CA ILE A 726 12.39 0.04 -17.97
C ILE A 726 11.51 -1.08 -17.34
N LEU A 727 11.68 -1.37 -16.04
CA LEU A 727 10.92 -2.40 -15.30
C LEU A 727 9.41 -2.16 -15.32
N ASP A 728 8.92 -0.92 -15.27
CA ASP A 728 7.49 -0.62 -15.23
C ASP A 728 6.79 -0.80 -16.59
N ILE A 729 7.49 -0.59 -17.71
CA ILE A 729 6.91 -0.61 -19.07
C ILE A 729 6.62 -2.06 -19.56
N SER A 730 7.34 -3.05 -19.02
CA SER A 730 7.14 -4.47 -19.39
C SER A 730 5.92 -5.13 -18.74
N THR A 731 5.37 -4.51 -17.67
CA THR A 731 4.19 -5.03 -16.96
C THR A 731 2.90 -4.89 -17.78
N ASP A 732 2.83 -3.92 -18.68
CA ASP A 732 1.64 -3.68 -19.51
C ASP A 732 1.52 -4.65 -20.70
N TYR A 733 2.62 -5.06 -21.33
CA TYR A 733 2.57 -5.92 -22.52
C TYR A 733 2.40 -7.42 -22.21
N PHE A 734 2.85 -7.89 -21.04
CA PHE A 734 2.61 -9.26 -20.57
C PHE A 734 1.48 -9.34 -19.52
N GLY A 735 0.85 -8.19 -19.19
CA GLY A 735 -0.08 -7.99 -18.08
C GLY A 735 -1.38 -8.80 -18.12
N ASN A 736 -1.82 -9.25 -19.29
CA ASN A 736 -3.08 -10.02 -19.40
C ASN A 736 -2.98 -11.48 -18.92
N TYR A 737 -1.77 -12.03 -18.75
CA TYR A 737 -1.59 -13.34 -18.09
C TYR A 737 -1.29 -13.23 -16.59
N HIS A 738 -0.92 -12.05 -16.09
CA HIS A 738 -0.41 -11.86 -14.72
C HIS A 738 -1.47 -12.00 -13.61
N ALA A 739 -2.72 -11.58 -13.83
CA ALA A 739 -3.69 -11.49 -12.72
C ALA A 739 -4.35 -12.82 -12.32
N LYS A 740 -4.57 -13.75 -13.27
CA LYS A 740 -5.29 -15.02 -12.99
C LYS A 740 -4.38 -16.22 -12.71
N THR A 741 -3.13 -16.19 -13.14
CA THR A 741 -2.22 -17.34 -13.02
C THR A 741 -1.27 -17.26 -11.82
N HIS A 742 -0.87 -16.06 -11.36
CA HIS A 742 0.03 -15.90 -10.20
C HIS A 742 -0.50 -16.56 -8.93
N GLY A 743 -1.79 -16.42 -8.61
CA GLY A 743 -2.39 -17.04 -7.43
C GLY A 743 -2.44 -18.57 -7.46
N ARG A 744 -2.44 -19.18 -8.65
CA ARG A 744 -2.45 -20.65 -8.83
C ARG A 744 -1.03 -21.22 -8.91
N ILE A 745 -0.12 -20.54 -9.60
CA ILE A 745 1.27 -20.95 -9.78
C ILE A 745 2.04 -20.88 -8.46
N TYR A 746 1.89 -19.79 -7.68
CA TYR A 746 2.56 -19.64 -6.38
C TYR A 746 2.11 -20.71 -5.36
N ARG A 747 0.81 -21.07 -5.36
CA ARG A 747 0.28 -22.17 -4.53
C ARG A 747 0.76 -23.54 -5.00
N PHE A 748 0.87 -23.75 -6.31
CA PHE A 748 1.35 -25.01 -6.90
C PHE A 748 2.83 -25.26 -6.57
N PHE A 749 3.68 -24.23 -6.65
CA PHE A 749 5.11 -24.33 -6.32
C PHE A 749 5.38 -24.43 -4.81
N ASN A 750 4.65 -23.69 -3.96
CA ASN A 750 4.77 -23.84 -2.50
C ASN A 750 4.36 -25.25 -2.03
N HIS A 751 3.39 -25.87 -2.70
CA HIS A 751 2.97 -27.23 -2.36
C HIS A 751 3.98 -28.30 -2.82
N GLN A 752 4.81 -28.01 -3.82
CA GLN A 752 5.81 -28.93 -4.37
C GLN A 752 7.22 -28.73 -3.78
N ALA A 753 7.55 -27.51 -3.35
CA ALA A 753 8.75 -27.19 -2.58
C ALA A 753 8.84 -28.00 -1.27
N LYS A 754 7.70 -28.48 -0.77
CA LYS A 754 7.61 -29.35 0.40
C LYS A 754 8.01 -30.81 0.13
N TYR A 755 8.16 -31.23 -1.14
CA TYR A 755 8.41 -32.62 -1.54
C TYR A 755 9.71 -32.84 -2.34
N LEU A 756 10.42 -31.79 -2.75
CA LEU A 756 11.74 -31.89 -3.38
C LEU A 756 12.83 -31.83 -2.29
N LYS A 757 13.52 -32.96 -2.08
CA LYS A 757 14.55 -33.15 -1.04
C LYS A 757 15.88 -32.43 -1.30
N ASP A 758 16.05 -31.78 -2.44
CA ASP A 758 17.32 -31.16 -2.85
C ASP A 758 17.30 -29.66 -2.55
N ALA A 759 17.69 -29.30 -1.32
CA ALA A 759 17.74 -27.93 -0.84
C ALA A 759 18.62 -26.98 -1.70
N GLU A 760 19.62 -27.53 -2.40
CA GLU A 760 20.55 -26.76 -3.24
C GLU A 760 19.95 -26.31 -4.58
N ASN A 761 19.02 -27.10 -5.13
CA ASN A 761 18.25 -26.72 -6.30
C ASN A 761 17.07 -25.82 -5.91
N LEU A 762 16.54 -25.97 -4.68
CA LEU A 762 15.44 -25.16 -4.16
C LEU A 762 15.84 -23.69 -3.95
N SER A 763 17.03 -23.41 -3.40
CA SER A 763 17.50 -22.03 -3.25
C SER A 763 17.74 -21.35 -4.59
N LYS A 764 18.26 -22.09 -5.58
CA LYS A 764 18.38 -21.60 -6.96
C LYS A 764 17.01 -21.34 -7.56
N PHE A 765 16.05 -22.28 -7.44
CA PHE A 765 14.71 -22.14 -8.00
C PHE A 765 13.87 -21.03 -7.36
N VAL A 766 13.96 -20.83 -6.04
CA VAL A 766 13.22 -19.77 -5.33
C VAL A 766 13.74 -18.38 -5.71
N ASP A 767 15.06 -18.22 -5.87
CA ASP A 767 15.65 -16.98 -6.39
C ASP A 767 15.09 -16.63 -7.79
N TYR A 768 14.93 -17.62 -8.69
CA TYR A 768 14.34 -17.42 -10.02
C TYR A 768 12.81 -17.20 -10.02
N THR A 769 12.06 -17.72 -9.04
CA THR A 769 10.60 -17.45 -8.97
C THR A 769 10.26 -16.02 -8.55
N SER A 770 11.19 -15.33 -7.88
CA SER A 770 11.03 -13.93 -7.49
C SER A 770 11.44 -12.94 -8.58
N ILE A 771 12.25 -13.40 -9.55
CA ILE A 771 12.78 -12.61 -10.66
C ILE A 771 12.29 -13.27 -11.95
N THR A 772 11.06 -12.93 -12.31
CA THR A 772 10.50 -12.97 -13.68
C THR A 772 10.72 -14.27 -14.48
N CYS A 773 9.64 -15.02 -14.77
CA CYS A 773 9.61 -16.02 -15.85
C CYS A 773 9.68 -15.37 -17.26
N HIS A 774 10.52 -14.36 -17.41
CA HIS A 774 10.76 -13.56 -18.60
C HIS A 774 12.28 -13.53 -18.82
N PHE A 775 12.71 -13.34 -20.07
CA PHE A 775 14.11 -13.05 -20.33
C PHE A 775 14.53 -11.86 -19.47
N SER A 776 15.71 -11.94 -18.86
CA SER A 776 16.31 -10.80 -18.18
C SER A 776 16.52 -9.73 -19.25
N ILE A 777 15.62 -8.76 -19.31
CA ILE A 777 15.76 -7.59 -20.19
C ILE A 777 17.17 -7.05 -19.94
N PRO A 778 17.96 -6.75 -21.00
CA PRO A 778 19.24 -6.11 -20.83
C PRO A 778 19.04 -4.89 -19.93
N ILE A 779 19.91 -4.77 -18.92
CA ILE A 779 19.73 -3.96 -17.70
C ILE A 779 19.03 -2.62 -17.96
N PRO A 780 18.13 -2.14 -17.09
CA PRO A 780 17.61 -0.77 -17.17
C PRO A 780 18.78 0.24 -17.02
N LEU A 781 19.08 0.96 -18.09
CA LEU A 781 20.31 1.77 -18.23
C LEU A 781 20.04 3.27 -18.07
N SER A 782 19.56 3.69 -16.90
CA SER A 782 19.60 5.11 -16.53
C SER A 782 21.04 5.65 -16.58
N HIS A 783 22.03 4.82 -16.23
CA HIS A 783 23.45 5.17 -16.26
C HIS A 783 24.02 5.48 -17.66
N ILE A 784 23.50 4.92 -18.76
CA ILE A 784 24.02 5.26 -20.12
C ILE A 784 23.68 6.70 -20.48
N ALA A 785 22.46 7.16 -20.19
CA ALA A 785 22.12 8.56 -20.45
C ALA A 785 23.00 9.51 -19.62
N PHE A 786 23.21 9.21 -18.33
CA PHE A 786 24.13 9.97 -17.48
C PHE A 786 25.57 9.94 -18.00
N VAL A 787 26.06 8.77 -18.44
CA VAL A 787 27.43 8.64 -18.94
C VAL A 787 27.61 9.27 -20.31
N ASN A 788 26.65 9.15 -21.22
CA ASN A 788 26.68 9.81 -22.52
C ASN A 788 26.70 11.34 -22.33
N VAL A 789 25.95 11.87 -21.37
CA VAL A 789 26.02 13.28 -20.98
C VAL A 789 27.38 13.65 -20.38
N ILE A 790 27.96 12.82 -19.51
CA ILE A 790 29.30 13.04 -18.95
C ILE A 790 30.38 13.02 -20.04
N ILE A 791 30.32 12.08 -20.98
CA ILE A 791 31.26 11.96 -22.10
C ILE A 791 31.10 13.14 -23.05
N TYR A 792 29.87 13.50 -23.41
CA TYR A 792 29.58 14.67 -24.24
C TYR A 792 30.10 15.97 -23.59
N ASN A 793 29.83 16.16 -22.29
CA ASN A 793 30.35 17.31 -21.54
C ASN A 793 31.89 17.34 -21.51
N ARG A 794 32.53 16.17 -21.40
CA ARG A 794 34.00 16.06 -21.40
C ARG A 794 34.60 16.37 -22.76
N ASP A 795 33.97 15.87 -23.83
CA ASP A 795 34.48 16.01 -25.19
C ASP A 795 34.23 17.43 -25.75
N ASN A 796 33.22 18.16 -25.23
CA ASN A 796 32.83 19.52 -25.62
C ASN A 796 33.23 20.64 -24.62
N ASN A 797 34.23 20.37 -23.77
CA ASN A 797 34.74 21.24 -22.68
C ASN A 797 35.13 22.70 -23.04
N ASN A 798 35.06 23.11 -24.32
CA ASN A 798 35.37 24.48 -24.78
C ASN A 798 34.15 25.41 -24.88
N SER A 799 32.92 24.90 -24.69
CA SER A 799 31.69 25.69 -24.69
C SER A 799 31.22 25.97 -23.26
N THR A 800 30.74 27.18 -22.98
CA THR A 800 30.31 27.68 -21.65
C THR A 800 29.07 26.99 -21.05
N THR A 801 28.67 25.82 -21.56
CA THR A 801 27.39 25.16 -21.27
C THR A 801 27.63 23.70 -20.90
N THR A 802 27.61 23.40 -19.59
CA THR A 802 27.63 22.02 -19.09
C THR A 802 26.20 21.49 -19.00
N ILE A 803 25.95 20.33 -19.62
CA ILE A 803 24.62 19.71 -19.60
C ILE A 803 24.39 19.06 -18.23
N SER A 804 23.39 19.54 -17.49
CA SER A 804 22.96 18.96 -16.21
C SER A 804 21.54 18.40 -16.30
N LEU A 805 21.44 17.06 -16.31
CA LEU A 805 20.18 16.31 -16.29
C LEU A 805 19.32 16.55 -15.03
N LYS A 806 19.85 17.20 -13.98
CA LYS A 806 19.11 17.56 -12.76
C LYS A 806 18.30 18.85 -12.89
N ASN A 807 18.66 19.71 -13.85
CA ASN A 807 18.05 21.05 -14.01
C ASN A 807 17.03 21.12 -15.14
N ILE A 808 16.98 20.10 -16.00
CA ILE A 808 16.07 20.08 -17.15
C ILE A 808 14.81 19.35 -16.72
N SER A 809 13.68 20.07 -16.64
CA SER A 809 12.41 19.45 -16.25
C SER A 809 11.87 18.64 -17.44
N LEU A 810 11.43 17.41 -17.16
CA LEU A 810 10.81 16.51 -18.15
C LEU A 810 9.61 17.19 -18.84
N GLN A 811 8.88 18.04 -18.10
CA GLN A 811 7.74 18.80 -18.60
C GLN A 811 8.14 19.84 -19.65
N ASP A 812 9.31 20.46 -19.55
CA ASP A 812 9.78 21.45 -20.53
C ASP A 812 10.14 20.77 -21.86
N ILE A 813 10.88 19.64 -21.82
CA ILE A 813 11.19 18.84 -23.02
C ILE A 813 9.90 18.27 -23.65
N LEU A 814 8.98 17.74 -22.83
CA LEU A 814 7.72 17.17 -23.31
C LEU A 814 6.79 18.23 -23.92
N SER A 815 6.74 19.44 -23.37
CA SER A 815 5.96 20.55 -23.93
C SER A 815 6.47 21.00 -25.30
N LEU A 816 7.79 20.97 -25.51
CA LEU A 816 8.46 21.29 -26.78
C LEU A 816 8.27 20.17 -27.83
N ILE A 817 8.31 18.91 -27.41
CA ILE A 817 8.03 17.76 -28.29
C ILE A 817 6.53 17.71 -28.67
N GLU A 818 5.62 18.04 -27.75
CA GLU A 818 4.19 18.21 -28.06
C GLU A 818 3.92 19.39 -29.01
N TYR A 819 4.69 20.47 -28.90
CA TYR A 819 4.64 21.61 -29.82
C TYR A 819 5.07 21.21 -31.24
N HIS A 820 6.14 20.42 -31.39
CA HIS A 820 6.57 19.89 -32.69
C HIS A 820 5.68 18.77 -33.24
N LYS A 821 5.04 17.94 -32.39
CA LYS A 821 4.02 16.94 -32.81
C LYS A 821 2.82 17.58 -33.53
N LYS A 822 2.47 18.83 -33.22
CA LYS A 822 1.36 19.56 -33.87
C LYS A 822 1.62 19.94 -35.32
N PHE A 823 2.88 20.09 -35.73
CA PHE A 823 3.23 20.56 -37.07
C PHE A 823 3.10 19.48 -38.16
N TYR A 824 3.06 18.20 -37.80
CA TYR A 824 3.07 17.09 -38.76
C TYR A 824 1.82 16.19 -38.75
N ASN A 825 0.89 16.38 -37.81
CA ASN A 825 -0.44 15.76 -37.86
C ASN A 825 -1.38 16.53 -38.80
N ALA A 826 -1.06 16.55 -40.10
CA ALA A 826 -2.08 16.76 -41.12
C ALA A 826 -3.02 15.53 -41.14
N PRO A 827 -4.35 15.72 -41.30
CA PRO A 827 -5.32 14.65 -41.08
C PRO A 827 -5.19 13.56 -42.15
N MET A 828 -4.89 12.33 -41.74
CA MET A 828 -5.40 11.16 -42.45
C MET A 828 -6.93 11.17 -42.27
N LEU A 829 -7.66 11.39 -43.37
CA LEU A 829 -9.12 11.39 -43.45
C LEU A 829 -9.74 10.17 -42.72
N PRO A 830 -10.92 10.32 -42.08
CA PRO A 830 -11.66 9.18 -41.56
C PRO A 830 -12.25 8.38 -42.73
N LEU A 831 -11.70 7.20 -43.00
CA LEU A 831 -12.32 6.21 -43.88
C LEU A 831 -13.47 5.54 -43.13
N ASN A 832 -14.65 6.16 -43.21
CA ASN A 832 -15.90 5.41 -43.24
C ASN A 832 -15.87 4.55 -44.51
N HIS A 833 -15.89 3.22 -44.40
CA HIS A 833 -16.70 2.39 -45.28
C HIS A 833 -16.91 0.99 -44.71
N ASN A 834 -18.20 0.66 -44.53
CA ASN A 834 -18.74 -0.67 -44.77
C ASN A 834 -18.14 -1.24 -46.05
N ILE A 835 -17.49 -2.40 -45.97
CA ILE A 835 -17.37 -3.30 -47.12
C ILE A 835 -17.74 -4.69 -46.61
N ALA A 836 -18.70 -5.28 -47.33
CA ALA A 836 -19.28 -6.60 -47.14
C ALA A 836 -18.24 -7.74 -47.26
#